data_AF-A0A958L1H9-F1
#
_entry.id   AF-A0A958L1H9-F1
#
_cell.length_a   1.000
_cell.length_b   1.000
_cell.length_c   1.000
_cell.angle_alpha   90.00
_cell.angle_beta   90.00
_cell.angle_gamma   90.00
#
_symmetry.space_group_name_H-M   'P 1'
#
loop_
_entity.id
_entity.type
_entity.pdbx_description
1 polymer ?
#
loop_
_entity_poly.entity_id
_entity_poly.type
_entity_poly.pdbx_seq_one_letter_code
_entity_poly.pdbx_strand_id
1 'polypeptide(L)'
;MVSEQSYRMDVNREFGRKVFLQRLPKRLVILALAVSFVGSIAWYISEMPRERFAAHFGFLDRLWLGTKQAATMTRLTLEANHDDLQNTPLPVVEIYIKGNRLDKLVDKLPETSGTEKAEVRLDDKGYKAKVRFRGDSINHWAFPAKSWRVYLEEGKTFRGMQVFNLNVPRTESQLSNWLGYEMGRQFGDLLVPYADFVHFRLNRRFNGVRLLLEQPNQDFLRRRSLPYGKMYIGDVDSEQIYGSTRRERLYSEIAGWEVESPTDENTPSEMARLLHTIRTEHDPYAFYRVIPEQVDIEQLTKYMALLELVGSVHVDETHNGKFFANADTGRLQPIVWDTVAYMWNDKFDLDLGSNGLFRVVLANPAFREMKDRFLYQAITGKLSSESLEETISNQFRELQPDMYAFALKLHANDKGIYHMSNSEWEAAVRELIDSVRSREKRVLTELGGSNAEFKAVPATGQNGNPVIRLAISIGSRAGFRVHTISLPLAHDSAGPFVLTRLGLEDTGPHLDPAQISVSGSVSDKKVVFTLDDDLLSKRRFENSKKPEIVPGVYLYELAAPDGAIADLEKAAIEGSNTITGKGQLFAKWNGKLEVPAEHRKNSVWWEPDRFQQREQITYSGKVSIKEDRSFSKDQDLTVTAGSELILSPGVSLYLRGGTLRMLGTPERPVVVRSVDPTRPFGVIAVVEGKDHVLKNVQIKGGSSARIDDIYFAGSLNFHESEGSLEHLDLRDGFISVRGGKVEIRDSEVHNIFPFPVQSERAFVREVNLKHDHVAPVHHRSLLKKEGFGTAARVEREYKWSVGTPGEDLDLASVAEGIREALAKAVSDRSLWKAAQVVGNDFYIDDTTEDFVFRDIYFDTPDSLNAKFGISYRLRNRFIDWKKYKLYEKNPNWPELWPYRLEYQAKTNRKELGNGYSVTDEARFEFRKESLPFSEAKLPPPRPWNLDQFMPYFQIGEFQSYPLLPAQEILRAFENNGVVRDSFEFAPTVVLLTERNRMHLNIKSPYGSGPNPEQSYIISLDKSRVYDGKRYVQFIRERGDGYKSSKRPPDLGDILEIEIEFERNVSDVLDRQITEAQQKGDTVRLQSLEGVRDAFLADQEQIMKVVQKAFAEDGIRVRPEMASKYLQAYKIAYGDYALEKLRG
;
A
#
# COMPACT_ATOMS: atom_id res chain seq x y z
N MET A 1 -48.98 6.20 -25.96
CA MET A 1 -48.77 6.03 -27.42
C MET A 1 -47.45 6.71 -27.78
N VAL A 2 -46.66 6.07 -28.66
CA VAL A 2 -45.25 6.36 -29.05
C VAL A 2 -44.22 5.76 -28.06
N SER A 3 -44.03 4.42 -28.08
CA SER A 3 -43.07 3.59 -28.85
C SER A 3 -41.77 3.35 -28.07
N GLU A 4 -41.62 2.27 -27.29
CA GLU A 4 -41.20 0.93 -27.76
C GLU A 4 -40.22 0.99 -28.94
N GLN A 5 -38.91 1.05 -28.63
CA GLN A 5 -37.84 0.66 -29.55
C GLN A 5 -36.96 -0.39 -28.87
N SER A 6 -37.16 -1.60 -29.37
CA SER A 6 -36.48 -2.85 -29.06
C SER A 6 -35.08 -2.91 -29.67
N TYR A 7 -34.14 -3.39 -28.85
CA TYR A 7 -33.05 -4.32 -29.14
C TYR A 7 -32.88 -4.73 -30.62
N ARG A 8 -31.73 -4.39 -31.21
CA ARG A 8 -31.27 -4.95 -32.50
C ARG A 8 -30.78 -6.39 -32.28
N MET A 9 -31.64 -7.35 -32.58
CA MET A 9 -31.22 -8.60 -33.22
C MET A 9 -31.55 -8.44 -34.70
N ASP A 10 -30.53 -8.53 -35.55
CA ASP A 10 -30.65 -8.49 -37.00
C ASP A 10 -31.28 -9.79 -37.54
N VAL A 11 -32.58 -9.98 -37.29
CA VAL A 11 -33.42 -10.94 -38.02
C VAL A 11 -34.88 -10.46 -37.96
N ASN A 12 -35.24 -9.46 -38.76
CA ASN A 12 -36.66 -9.21 -39.08
C ASN A 12 -36.84 -8.30 -40.31
N ARG A 13 -36.16 -8.67 -41.40
CA ARG A 13 -36.48 -8.16 -42.74
C ARG A 13 -36.98 -9.28 -43.64
N GLU A 14 -38.01 -10.00 -43.18
CA GLU A 14 -38.92 -10.74 -44.08
C GLU A 14 -40.30 -11.00 -43.44
N PHE A 15 -40.84 -10.04 -42.67
CA PHE A 15 -42.24 -10.09 -42.20
C PHE A 15 -43.25 -9.62 -43.26
N GLY A 16 -43.03 -10.08 -44.49
CA GLY A 16 -43.91 -9.99 -45.66
C GLY A 16 -44.38 -11.36 -46.14
N ARG A 17 -44.40 -12.37 -45.27
CA ARG A 17 -44.95 -13.72 -45.53
C ARG A 17 -45.97 -14.17 -44.48
N LYS A 18 -46.71 -13.21 -43.92
CA LYS A 18 -47.99 -13.46 -43.20
C LYS A 18 -49.06 -13.81 -44.23
N VAL A 19 -49.30 -15.11 -44.48
CA VAL A 19 -50.64 -15.70 -44.77
C VAL A 19 -50.60 -17.25 -44.66
N PHE A 20 -49.44 -17.92 -44.72
CA PHE A 20 -49.41 -19.40 -44.67
C PHE A 20 -49.19 -20.02 -43.28
N LEU A 21 -48.63 -19.28 -42.31
CA LEU A 21 -48.24 -19.82 -40.98
C LEU A 21 -49.33 -19.79 -39.89
N GLN A 22 -50.56 -19.35 -40.20
CA GLN A 22 -51.66 -19.30 -39.25
C GLN A 22 -52.42 -20.64 -39.06
N ARG A 23 -52.00 -21.72 -39.74
CA ARG A 23 -52.66 -23.04 -39.69
C ARG A 23 -51.91 -24.14 -38.95
N LEU A 24 -50.75 -23.84 -38.35
CA LEU A 24 -50.02 -24.79 -37.50
C LEU A 24 -50.37 -24.56 -36.01
N PRO A 25 -50.56 -25.61 -35.20
CA PRO A 25 -50.77 -25.49 -33.76
C PRO A 25 -49.69 -24.59 -33.13
N LYS A 26 -50.08 -23.63 -32.27
CA LYS A 26 -49.15 -22.68 -31.62
C LYS A 26 -47.90 -23.35 -31.01
N ARG A 27 -48.04 -24.61 -30.55
CA ARG A 27 -46.94 -25.42 -30.02
C ARG A 27 -45.85 -25.76 -31.05
N LEU A 28 -46.20 -25.99 -32.32
CA LEU A 28 -45.24 -26.28 -33.39
C LEU A 28 -44.47 -25.04 -33.86
N VAL A 29 -45.10 -23.86 -33.84
CA VAL A 29 -44.45 -22.58 -34.14
C VAL A 29 -43.50 -22.17 -33.01
N ILE A 30 -43.91 -22.34 -31.76
CA ILE A 30 -43.04 -22.14 -30.58
C ILE A 30 -41.87 -23.12 -30.61
N LEU A 31 -42.11 -24.38 -30.98
CA LEU A 31 -41.05 -25.39 -31.09
C LEU A 31 -40.07 -25.05 -32.23
N ALA A 32 -40.55 -24.64 -33.40
CA ALA A 32 -39.69 -24.25 -34.52
C ALA A 32 -38.86 -22.99 -34.19
N LEU A 33 -39.44 -22.01 -33.51
CA LEU A 33 -38.73 -20.82 -33.03
C LEU A 33 -37.70 -21.18 -31.95
N ALA A 34 -38.04 -22.09 -31.04
CA ALA A 34 -37.12 -22.60 -30.03
C ALA A 34 -35.95 -23.37 -30.66
N VAL A 35 -36.20 -24.21 -31.66
CA VAL A 35 -35.15 -24.93 -32.40
C VAL A 35 -34.24 -23.96 -33.16
N SER A 36 -34.81 -22.96 -33.85
CA SER A 36 -34.01 -21.94 -34.54
C SER A 36 -33.17 -21.11 -33.55
N PHE A 37 -33.72 -20.77 -32.39
CA PHE A 37 -33.02 -20.04 -31.34
C PHE A 37 -31.89 -20.88 -30.72
N VAL A 38 -32.14 -22.17 -30.48
CA VAL A 38 -31.12 -23.13 -30.03
C VAL A 38 -29.98 -23.20 -31.05
N GLY A 39 -30.28 -23.26 -32.36
CA GLY A 39 -29.26 -23.26 -33.41
C GLY A 39 -28.37 -22.02 -33.41
N SER A 40 -28.95 -20.83 -33.25
CA SER A 40 -28.16 -19.58 -33.21
C SER A 40 -27.27 -19.47 -31.97
N ILE A 41 -27.77 -19.88 -30.80
CA ILE A 41 -26.95 -19.91 -29.57
C ILE A 41 -25.87 -20.98 -29.67
N ALA A 42 -26.20 -22.15 -30.22
CA ALA A 42 -25.25 -23.23 -30.43
C ALA A 42 -24.07 -22.78 -31.30
N TRP A 43 -24.37 -22.07 -32.39
CA TRP A 43 -23.37 -21.45 -33.24
C TRP A 43 -22.51 -20.45 -32.46
N TYR A 44 -23.13 -19.54 -31.70
CA TYR A 44 -22.40 -18.56 -30.89
C TYR A 44 -21.43 -19.21 -29.88
N ILE A 45 -21.88 -20.22 -29.14
CA ILE A 45 -21.03 -20.96 -28.20
C ILE A 45 -19.90 -21.69 -28.94
N SER A 46 -20.19 -22.23 -30.13
CA SER A 46 -19.19 -22.95 -30.94
C SER A 46 -18.08 -22.07 -31.48
N GLU A 47 -18.24 -20.73 -31.46
CA GLU A 47 -17.23 -19.77 -31.90
C GLU A 47 -16.38 -19.22 -30.74
N MET A 48 -16.74 -19.48 -29.47
CA MET A 48 -16.01 -18.95 -28.30
C MET A 48 -14.57 -19.47 -28.18
N PRO A 49 -13.60 -18.67 -27.68
CA PRO A 49 -12.21 -19.10 -27.49
C PRO A 49 -12.07 -20.46 -26.79
N ARG A 50 -11.07 -21.24 -27.20
CA ARG A 50 -10.86 -22.59 -26.68
C ARG A 50 -10.32 -22.53 -25.26
N GLU A 51 -11.09 -23.03 -24.29
CA GLU A 51 -10.55 -23.36 -22.98
C GLU A 51 -9.75 -24.67 -23.01
N ARG A 52 -8.95 -24.91 -21.96
CA ARG A 52 -8.07 -26.09 -21.84
C ARG A 52 -8.77 -27.41 -22.13
N PHE A 53 -10.02 -27.59 -21.67
CA PHE A 53 -10.76 -28.84 -21.86
C PHE A 53 -11.17 -29.11 -23.32
N ALA A 54 -11.38 -28.04 -24.11
CA ALA A 54 -11.83 -28.11 -25.49
C ALA A 54 -10.72 -27.78 -26.50
N ALA A 55 -9.46 -27.72 -26.05
CA ALA A 55 -8.32 -27.36 -26.91
C ALA A 55 -8.20 -28.27 -28.15
N HIS A 56 -8.60 -29.54 -28.02
CA HIS A 56 -8.52 -30.58 -29.05
C HIS A 56 -9.80 -30.72 -29.91
N PHE A 57 -10.87 -29.99 -29.60
CA PHE A 57 -12.16 -30.18 -30.26
C PHE A 57 -12.16 -29.59 -31.68
N GLY A 58 -12.71 -30.34 -32.64
CA GLY A 58 -12.99 -29.84 -33.98
C GLY A 58 -14.23 -28.93 -34.01
N PHE A 59 -14.51 -28.32 -35.17
CA PHE A 59 -15.68 -27.46 -35.35
C PHE A 59 -17.01 -28.18 -35.03
N LEU A 60 -17.17 -29.43 -35.51
CA LEU A 60 -18.39 -30.21 -35.29
C LEU A 60 -18.59 -30.59 -33.81
N ASP A 61 -17.53 -30.93 -33.09
CA ASP A 61 -17.58 -31.21 -31.65
C ASP A 61 -18.04 -29.97 -30.87
N ARG A 62 -17.54 -28.80 -31.26
CA ARG A 62 -17.92 -27.50 -30.67
C ARG A 62 -19.35 -27.12 -30.98
N LEU A 63 -19.81 -27.34 -32.21
CA LEU A 63 -21.20 -27.11 -32.59
C LEU A 63 -22.15 -28.04 -31.81
N TRP A 64 -21.75 -29.30 -31.62
CA TRP A 64 -22.56 -30.23 -30.83
C TRP A 64 -22.59 -29.86 -29.35
N LEU A 65 -21.43 -29.51 -28.77
CA LEU A 65 -21.35 -28.99 -27.40
C LEU A 65 -22.23 -27.74 -27.22
N GLY A 66 -22.14 -26.78 -28.15
CA GLY A 66 -22.97 -25.58 -28.15
C GLY A 66 -24.46 -25.90 -28.22
N THR A 67 -24.85 -26.86 -29.07
CA THR A 67 -26.25 -27.31 -29.20
C THR A 67 -26.75 -27.93 -27.90
N LYS A 68 -25.95 -28.80 -27.28
CA LYS A 68 -26.28 -29.42 -25.99
C LYS A 68 -26.46 -28.36 -24.91
N GLN A 69 -25.55 -27.40 -24.80
CA GLN A 69 -25.64 -26.31 -23.83
C GLN A 69 -26.87 -25.40 -24.09
N ALA A 70 -27.13 -25.01 -25.34
CA ALA A 70 -28.29 -24.21 -25.71
C ALA A 70 -29.62 -24.90 -25.39
N ALA A 71 -29.74 -26.20 -25.69
CA ALA A 71 -30.91 -27.00 -25.33
C ALA A 71 -31.10 -27.08 -23.80
N THR A 72 -29.98 -27.24 -23.06
CA THR A 72 -29.99 -27.32 -21.59
C THR A 72 -30.44 -25.99 -20.98
N MET A 73 -29.87 -24.87 -21.41
CA MET A 73 -30.29 -23.53 -20.96
C MET A 73 -31.76 -23.26 -21.23
N THR A 74 -32.26 -23.67 -22.40
CA THR A 74 -33.67 -23.50 -22.77
C THR A 74 -34.58 -24.27 -21.82
N ARG A 75 -34.25 -25.55 -21.56
CA ARG A 75 -34.98 -26.40 -20.60
C ARG A 75 -34.99 -25.78 -19.20
N LEU A 76 -33.82 -25.41 -18.68
CA LEU A 76 -33.69 -24.82 -17.34
C LEU A 76 -34.43 -23.48 -17.21
N THR A 77 -34.46 -22.67 -18.27
CA THR A 77 -35.21 -21.40 -18.29
C THR A 77 -36.73 -21.62 -18.23
N LEU A 78 -37.23 -22.71 -18.82
CA LEU A 78 -38.65 -23.08 -18.75
C LEU A 78 -39.03 -23.67 -17.38
N GLU A 79 -38.07 -24.26 -16.66
CA GLU A 79 -38.27 -24.88 -15.34
C GLU A 79 -38.04 -23.92 -14.16
N ALA A 80 -37.39 -22.77 -14.38
CA ALA A 80 -37.07 -21.82 -13.33
C ALA A 80 -38.31 -21.11 -12.77
N ASN A 81 -38.26 -20.79 -11.48
CA ASN A 81 -39.31 -20.01 -10.83
C ASN A 81 -39.33 -18.57 -11.35
N HIS A 82 -40.45 -17.87 -11.14
CA HIS A 82 -40.51 -16.44 -11.40
C HIS A 82 -39.69 -15.66 -10.36
N ASP A 83 -39.01 -14.62 -10.83
CA ASP A 83 -38.36 -13.61 -10.00
C ASP A 83 -39.40 -12.93 -9.08
N ASP A 84 -39.12 -12.89 -7.77
CA ASP A 84 -39.91 -12.20 -6.75
C ASP A 84 -39.04 -11.14 -6.04
N LEU A 85 -38.89 -10.00 -6.71
CA LEU A 85 -38.12 -8.87 -6.21
C LEU A 85 -38.65 -8.30 -4.87
N GLN A 86 -39.94 -8.49 -4.55
CA GLN A 86 -40.52 -7.89 -3.34
C GLN A 86 -40.15 -8.65 -2.07
N ASN A 87 -39.89 -9.96 -2.19
CA ASN A 87 -39.65 -10.85 -1.06
C ASN A 87 -38.23 -11.46 -1.07
N THR A 88 -37.32 -11.01 -1.93
CA THR A 88 -35.92 -11.47 -1.86
C THR A 88 -35.28 -11.04 -0.53
N PRO A 89 -34.59 -11.96 0.17
CA PRO A 89 -33.83 -11.62 1.36
C PRO A 89 -32.46 -10.98 1.02
N LEU A 90 -32.03 -11.05 -0.25
CA LEU A 90 -30.74 -10.55 -0.69
C LEU A 90 -30.78 -9.04 -0.96
N PRO A 91 -29.70 -8.30 -0.70
CA PRO A 91 -29.55 -6.92 -1.17
C PRO A 91 -29.69 -6.84 -2.69
N VAL A 92 -30.44 -5.85 -3.17
CA VAL A 92 -30.69 -5.64 -4.60
C VAL A 92 -29.61 -4.75 -5.19
N VAL A 93 -28.91 -5.25 -6.21
CA VAL A 93 -27.95 -4.50 -7.01
C VAL A 93 -28.38 -4.50 -8.46
N GLU A 94 -28.42 -3.33 -9.08
CA GLU A 94 -28.89 -3.20 -10.44
C GLU A 94 -27.98 -2.32 -11.30
N ILE A 95 -27.60 -2.81 -12.48
CA ILE A 95 -26.86 -2.03 -13.50
C ILE A 95 -27.80 -1.65 -14.63
N TYR A 96 -27.79 -0.37 -14.98
CA TYR A 96 -28.45 0.22 -16.14
C TYR A 96 -27.42 0.68 -17.17
N ILE A 97 -27.41 0.05 -18.33
CA ILE A 97 -26.47 0.35 -19.43
C ILE A 97 -27.22 0.34 -20.77
N LYS A 98 -26.93 1.33 -21.62
CA LYS A 98 -27.51 1.41 -22.97
C LYS A 98 -27.01 0.26 -23.84
N GLY A 99 -27.89 -0.29 -24.69
CA GLY A 99 -27.57 -1.45 -25.54
C GLY A 99 -26.30 -1.26 -26.37
N ASN A 100 -26.15 -0.13 -27.07
CA ASN A 100 -24.95 0.16 -27.85
C ASN A 100 -23.65 0.26 -27.03
N ARG A 101 -23.73 0.54 -25.73
CA ARG A 101 -22.55 0.50 -24.83
C ARG A 101 -22.30 -0.92 -24.35
N LEU A 102 -23.36 -1.70 -24.13
CA LEU A 102 -23.23 -3.11 -23.81
C LEU A 102 -22.55 -3.87 -24.96
N ASP A 103 -22.92 -3.58 -26.21
CA ASP A 103 -22.30 -4.16 -27.41
C ASP A 103 -20.79 -3.88 -27.45
N LYS A 104 -20.39 -2.63 -27.18
CA LYS A 104 -18.97 -2.23 -27.09
C LYS A 104 -18.16 -3.01 -26.06
N LEU A 105 -18.78 -3.46 -24.96
CA LEU A 105 -18.09 -4.28 -23.96
C LEU A 105 -17.77 -5.70 -24.47
N VAL A 106 -18.40 -6.13 -25.57
CA VAL A 106 -18.25 -7.46 -26.17
C VAL A 106 -17.31 -7.45 -27.37
N ASP A 107 -17.22 -6.32 -28.09
CA ASP A 107 -16.50 -6.20 -29.37
C ASP A 107 -15.04 -6.68 -29.38
N LYS A 108 -14.34 -6.58 -28.24
CA LYS A 108 -12.91 -6.88 -28.10
C LYS A 108 -12.61 -8.04 -27.14
N LEU A 109 -13.61 -8.84 -26.78
CA LEU A 109 -13.37 -10.05 -25.99
C LEU A 109 -12.63 -11.10 -26.83
N PRO A 110 -11.72 -11.90 -26.22
CA PRO A 110 -11.40 -11.96 -24.80
C PRO A 110 -10.35 -10.95 -24.33
N GLU A 111 -9.69 -10.22 -25.23
CA GLU A 111 -8.55 -9.34 -24.91
C GLU A 111 -8.92 -8.29 -23.84
N THR A 112 -10.04 -7.61 -24.03
CA THR A 112 -10.56 -6.66 -23.04
C THR A 112 -12.03 -6.38 -23.29
N SER A 113 -12.78 -6.16 -22.20
CA SER A 113 -14.13 -5.60 -22.30
C SER A 113 -14.12 -4.06 -22.34
N GLY A 114 -12.97 -3.40 -22.20
CA GLY A 114 -12.92 -1.96 -22.05
C GLY A 114 -13.68 -1.50 -20.80
N THR A 115 -14.28 -0.31 -20.83
CA THR A 115 -15.11 0.21 -19.73
C THR A 115 -16.14 1.19 -20.27
N GLU A 116 -17.38 1.08 -19.80
CA GLU A 116 -18.50 1.89 -20.31
C GLU A 116 -19.30 2.56 -19.20
N LYS A 117 -19.94 3.70 -19.52
CA LYS A 117 -20.75 4.47 -18.56
C LYS A 117 -22.10 3.80 -18.31
N ALA A 118 -22.46 3.64 -17.04
CA ALA A 118 -23.72 3.06 -16.56
C ALA A 118 -24.28 3.83 -15.35
N GLU A 119 -25.55 3.56 -15.01
CA GLU A 119 -26.12 3.91 -13.71
C GLU A 119 -26.28 2.63 -12.89
N VAL A 120 -25.96 2.68 -11.60
CA VAL A 120 -26.03 1.53 -10.70
C VAL A 120 -26.90 1.87 -9.52
N ARG A 121 -27.88 1.03 -9.20
CA ARG A 121 -28.69 1.14 -7.99
C ARG A 121 -28.17 0.15 -6.95
N LEU A 122 -27.81 0.64 -5.77
CA LEU A 122 -27.25 -0.10 -4.64
C LEU A 122 -28.03 0.30 -3.38
N ASP A 123 -28.65 -0.65 -2.69
CA ASP A 123 -29.51 -0.40 -1.51
C ASP A 123 -30.49 0.78 -1.76
N ASP A 124 -31.23 0.70 -2.87
CA ASP A 124 -32.19 1.71 -3.39
C ASP A 124 -31.63 3.09 -3.75
N LYS A 125 -30.33 3.29 -3.67
CA LYS A 125 -29.67 4.54 -4.06
C LYS A 125 -29.03 4.44 -5.44
N GLY A 126 -29.29 5.43 -6.29
CA GLY A 126 -28.70 5.54 -7.63
C GLY A 126 -27.30 6.17 -7.61
N TYR A 127 -26.39 5.59 -8.38
CA TYR A 127 -25.02 6.05 -8.57
C TYR A 127 -24.68 6.12 -10.06
N LYS A 128 -23.96 7.17 -10.47
CA LYS A 128 -23.25 7.16 -11.74
C LYS A 128 -22.02 6.27 -11.60
N ALA A 129 -21.78 5.42 -12.58
CA ALA A 129 -20.65 4.50 -12.55
C ALA A 129 -20.07 4.27 -13.94
N LYS A 130 -18.88 3.69 -13.94
CA LYS A 130 -18.30 2.97 -15.07
C LYS A 130 -18.35 1.47 -14.76
N VAL A 131 -18.60 0.65 -15.76
CA VAL A 131 -18.68 -0.81 -15.60
C VAL A 131 -17.90 -1.50 -16.71
N ARG A 132 -17.39 -2.70 -16.40
CA ARG A 132 -16.75 -3.60 -17.36
C ARG A 132 -17.01 -5.05 -17.00
N PHE A 133 -16.79 -5.98 -17.92
CA PHE A 133 -16.73 -7.39 -17.56
C PHE A 133 -15.43 -7.69 -16.78
N ARG A 134 -15.52 -8.55 -15.78
CA ARG A 134 -14.40 -8.93 -14.90
C ARG A 134 -14.15 -10.42 -14.95
N GLY A 135 -12.87 -10.80 -15.03
CA GLY A 135 -12.38 -12.17 -14.91
C GLY A 135 -11.88 -12.66 -16.26
N ASP A 136 -10.90 -13.55 -16.23
CA ASP A 136 -10.17 -13.98 -17.43
C ASP A 136 -10.73 -15.29 -18.00
N SER A 137 -11.27 -16.17 -17.14
CA SER A 137 -11.97 -17.38 -17.56
C SER A 137 -13.30 -17.08 -18.28
N ILE A 138 -13.64 -17.91 -19.27
CA ILE A 138 -14.76 -17.69 -20.20
C ILE A 138 -16.13 -17.62 -19.51
N ASN A 139 -16.27 -18.25 -18.34
CA ASN A 139 -17.48 -18.23 -17.50
C ASN A 139 -17.88 -16.81 -17.07
N HIS A 140 -16.94 -15.88 -17.05
CA HIS A 140 -17.18 -14.53 -16.59
C HIS A 140 -17.74 -13.59 -17.66
N TRP A 141 -17.47 -13.85 -18.94
CA TRP A 141 -17.77 -12.89 -20.00
C TRP A 141 -18.41 -13.49 -21.25
N ALA A 142 -18.42 -14.81 -21.46
CA ALA A 142 -18.97 -15.39 -22.69
C ALA A 142 -20.44 -15.81 -22.56
N PHE A 143 -20.87 -16.28 -21.39
CA PHE A 143 -22.25 -16.73 -21.15
C PHE A 143 -23.21 -15.59 -20.81
N PRO A 144 -24.55 -15.76 -20.93
CA PRO A 144 -25.51 -14.67 -20.70
C PRO A 144 -25.39 -14.00 -19.32
N ALA A 145 -25.03 -14.76 -18.28
CA ALA A 145 -24.67 -14.23 -16.98
C ALA A 145 -23.20 -13.77 -17.00
N LYS A 146 -22.98 -12.47 -16.85
CA LYS A 146 -21.64 -11.85 -16.83
C LYS A 146 -21.22 -11.48 -15.42
N SER A 147 -19.92 -11.56 -15.15
CA SER A 147 -19.28 -10.92 -14.00
C SER A 147 -18.94 -9.47 -14.32
N TRP A 148 -19.15 -8.58 -13.36
CA TRP A 148 -18.95 -7.14 -13.55
C TRP A 148 -17.92 -6.60 -12.57
N ARG A 149 -17.11 -5.63 -13.00
CA ARG A 149 -16.46 -4.70 -12.09
C ARG A 149 -17.15 -3.35 -12.21
N VAL A 150 -17.53 -2.79 -11.06
CA VAL A 150 -18.21 -1.51 -10.95
C VAL A 150 -17.23 -0.49 -10.37
N TYR A 151 -17.10 0.64 -11.04
CA TYR A 151 -16.33 1.80 -10.61
C TYR A 151 -17.30 2.94 -10.37
N LEU A 152 -17.60 3.24 -9.10
CA LEU A 152 -18.42 4.39 -8.76
C LEU A 152 -17.69 5.69 -9.12
N GLU A 153 -18.47 6.73 -9.40
CA GLU A 153 -17.93 8.06 -9.61
C GLU A 153 -17.04 8.49 -8.43
N GLU A 154 -15.95 9.19 -8.75
CA GLU A 154 -14.99 9.73 -7.80
C GLU A 154 -15.65 10.49 -6.64
N GLY A 155 -15.18 10.25 -5.42
CA GLY A 155 -15.80 10.82 -4.22
C GLY A 155 -17.06 10.08 -3.74
N LYS A 156 -17.55 9.05 -4.44
CA LYS A 156 -18.70 8.24 -4.04
C LYS A 156 -18.26 6.85 -3.62
N THR A 157 -18.87 6.34 -2.56
CA THR A 157 -18.65 4.97 -2.09
C THR A 157 -19.98 4.28 -1.77
N PHE A 158 -19.94 2.95 -1.84
CA PHE A 158 -20.95 2.04 -1.34
C PHE A 158 -20.32 1.18 -0.25
N ARG A 159 -20.83 1.27 0.99
CA ARG A 159 -20.24 0.60 2.17
C ARG A 159 -18.71 0.84 2.30
N GLY A 160 -18.25 2.03 1.91
CA GLY A 160 -16.83 2.41 1.94
C GLY A 160 -16.00 1.99 0.72
N MET A 161 -16.59 1.30 -0.28
CA MET A 161 -15.93 0.87 -1.52
C MET A 161 -16.32 1.80 -2.68
N GLN A 162 -15.33 2.31 -3.43
CA GLN A 162 -15.57 2.95 -4.72
C GLN A 162 -15.52 1.93 -5.86
N VAL A 163 -14.71 0.88 -5.72
CA VAL A 163 -14.54 -0.19 -6.71
C VAL A 163 -14.89 -1.53 -6.07
N PHE A 164 -15.76 -2.29 -6.73
CA PHE A 164 -16.13 -3.64 -6.29
C PHE A 164 -16.50 -4.50 -7.50
N ASN A 165 -16.55 -5.81 -7.29
CA ASN A 165 -16.87 -6.80 -8.30
C ASN A 165 -18.23 -7.44 -8.00
N LEU A 166 -18.93 -7.88 -9.03
CA LEU A 166 -20.17 -8.66 -8.97
C LEU A 166 -19.92 -9.94 -9.76
N ASN A 167 -19.44 -10.97 -9.08
CA ASN A 167 -18.96 -12.19 -9.71
C ASN A 167 -20.11 -13.20 -9.88
N VAL A 168 -20.16 -13.84 -11.05
CA VAL A 168 -20.97 -15.05 -11.23
C VAL A 168 -20.34 -16.18 -10.39
N PRO A 169 -21.09 -16.83 -9.48
CA PRO A 169 -20.58 -17.99 -8.77
C PRO A 169 -20.29 -19.13 -9.75
N ARG A 170 -19.10 -19.73 -9.64
CA ARG A 170 -18.58 -20.69 -10.64
C ARG A 170 -18.57 -22.15 -10.18
N THR A 171 -18.78 -22.44 -8.90
CA THR A 171 -18.75 -23.82 -8.37
C THR A 171 -20.14 -24.44 -8.33
N GLU A 172 -20.24 -25.78 -8.28
CA GLU A 172 -21.54 -26.46 -8.30
C GLU A 172 -22.44 -26.03 -7.13
N SER A 173 -21.86 -25.88 -5.94
CA SER A 173 -22.55 -25.39 -4.74
C SER A 173 -22.97 -23.93 -4.84
N GLN A 174 -22.35 -23.14 -5.72
CA GLN A 174 -22.46 -21.67 -5.83
C GLN A 174 -22.02 -20.90 -4.55
N LEU A 175 -21.67 -21.62 -3.49
CA LEU A 175 -21.28 -21.10 -2.18
C LEU A 175 -19.76 -21.10 -1.97
N SER A 176 -19.01 -21.96 -2.65
CA SER A 176 -17.58 -22.19 -2.35
C SER A 176 -16.70 -20.92 -2.34
N ASN A 177 -16.90 -20.00 -3.30
CA ASN A 177 -16.14 -18.75 -3.32
C ASN A 177 -16.45 -17.90 -2.07
N TRP A 178 -17.73 -17.70 -1.77
CA TRP A 178 -18.18 -16.96 -0.58
C TRP A 178 -17.68 -17.62 0.70
N LEU A 179 -17.83 -18.95 0.81
CA LEU A 179 -17.45 -19.71 1.99
C LEU A 179 -15.95 -19.57 2.28
N GLY A 180 -15.10 -19.54 1.24
CA GLY A 180 -13.66 -19.31 1.43
C GLY A 180 -13.34 -17.95 2.07
N TYR A 181 -14.07 -16.88 1.69
CA TYR A 181 -13.95 -15.56 2.31
C TYR A 181 -14.59 -15.53 3.70
N GLU A 182 -15.76 -16.14 3.88
CA GLU A 182 -16.45 -16.18 5.16
C GLU A 182 -15.65 -16.95 6.21
N MET A 183 -15.06 -18.08 5.84
CA MET A 183 -14.13 -18.83 6.68
C MET A 183 -12.92 -17.97 7.04
N GLY A 184 -12.32 -17.25 6.08
CA GLY A 184 -11.21 -16.34 6.37
C GLY A 184 -11.57 -15.22 7.34
N ARG A 185 -12.77 -14.63 7.21
CA ARG A 185 -13.29 -13.60 8.11
C ARG A 185 -13.53 -14.13 9.53
N GLN A 186 -13.99 -15.37 9.65
CA GLN A 186 -14.20 -16.03 10.95
C GLN A 186 -12.90 -16.57 11.56
N PHE A 187 -11.87 -16.83 10.74
CA PHE A 187 -10.56 -17.33 11.18
C PHE A 187 -9.84 -16.32 12.11
N GLY A 188 -10.07 -15.01 11.92
CA GLY A 188 -9.51 -13.98 12.79
C GLY A 188 -9.26 -12.65 12.07
N ASP A 189 -8.13 -12.05 12.38
CA ASP A 189 -7.61 -10.75 11.90
C ASP A 189 -6.96 -10.80 10.50
N LEU A 190 -7.25 -11.84 9.71
CA LEU A 190 -6.77 -11.93 8.32
C LEU A 190 -7.31 -10.79 7.46
N LEU A 191 -6.51 -10.35 6.49
CA LEU A 191 -6.94 -9.38 5.49
C LEU A 191 -7.84 -10.06 4.45
N VAL A 192 -9.15 -10.05 4.71
CA VAL A 192 -10.14 -10.73 3.87
C VAL A 192 -11.08 -9.73 3.21
N PRO A 193 -11.21 -9.72 1.87
CA PRO A 193 -12.19 -8.91 1.16
C PRO A 193 -13.62 -9.21 1.62
N TYR A 194 -14.44 -8.15 1.76
CA TYR A 194 -15.87 -8.33 1.97
C TYR A 194 -16.49 -9.06 0.78
N ALA A 195 -17.24 -10.12 1.05
CA ALA A 195 -17.88 -10.97 0.05
C ALA A 195 -19.30 -11.32 0.52
N ASP A 196 -20.31 -11.04 -0.31
CA ASP A 196 -21.70 -11.30 0.03
C ASP A 196 -22.57 -11.47 -1.22
N PHE A 197 -23.70 -12.15 -1.10
CA PHE A 197 -24.58 -12.40 -2.24
C PHE A 197 -25.57 -11.25 -2.45
N VAL A 198 -25.88 -10.99 -3.72
CA VAL A 198 -26.85 -9.95 -4.12
C VAL A 198 -27.82 -10.47 -5.17
N HIS A 199 -29.06 -9.99 -5.08
CA HIS A 199 -30.05 -10.10 -6.14
C HIS A 199 -29.64 -9.15 -7.26
N PHE A 200 -29.08 -9.68 -8.35
CA PHE A 200 -28.53 -8.86 -9.42
C PHE A 200 -29.52 -8.66 -10.58
N ARG A 201 -29.66 -7.40 -10.99
CA ARG A 201 -30.47 -7.01 -12.15
C ARG A 201 -29.63 -6.28 -13.19
N LEU A 202 -29.92 -6.56 -14.46
CA LEU A 202 -29.38 -5.83 -15.60
C LEU A 202 -30.54 -5.25 -16.40
N ASN A 203 -30.59 -3.94 -16.54
CA ASN A 203 -31.63 -3.23 -17.29
C ASN A 203 -33.07 -3.67 -16.90
N ARG A 204 -33.41 -3.61 -15.60
CA ARG A 204 -34.72 -4.00 -15.04
C ARG A 204 -35.07 -5.47 -15.08
N ARG A 205 -34.16 -6.34 -15.51
CA ARG A 205 -34.39 -7.79 -15.55
C ARG A 205 -33.50 -8.48 -14.53
N PHE A 206 -34.08 -9.39 -13.76
CA PHE A 206 -33.29 -10.29 -12.93
C PHE A 206 -32.31 -11.06 -13.83
N ASN A 207 -31.03 -11.02 -13.44
CA ASN A 207 -29.95 -11.67 -14.16
C ASN A 207 -29.17 -12.64 -13.25
N GLY A 208 -29.87 -13.19 -12.26
CA GLY A 208 -29.33 -14.17 -11.34
C GLY A 208 -28.67 -13.57 -10.10
N VAL A 209 -28.16 -14.46 -9.26
CA VAL A 209 -27.37 -14.08 -8.09
C VAL A 209 -25.97 -13.66 -8.50
N ARG A 210 -25.37 -12.70 -7.78
CA ARG A 210 -23.95 -12.36 -7.87
C ARG A 210 -23.30 -12.36 -6.50
N LEU A 211 -22.02 -12.72 -6.46
CA LEU A 211 -21.16 -12.47 -5.33
C LEU A 211 -20.59 -11.05 -5.45
N LEU A 212 -21.09 -10.13 -4.64
CA LEU A 212 -20.46 -8.83 -4.45
C LEU A 212 -19.15 -9.03 -3.69
N LEU A 213 -18.04 -8.68 -4.33
CA LEU A 213 -16.69 -8.89 -3.81
C LEU A 213 -15.92 -7.57 -3.80
N GLU A 214 -15.45 -7.17 -2.63
CA GLU A 214 -14.58 -6.02 -2.43
C GLU A 214 -13.28 -6.16 -3.24
N GLN A 215 -12.83 -5.05 -3.84
CA GLN A 215 -11.55 -4.99 -4.51
C GLN A 215 -10.44 -4.69 -3.49
N PRO A 216 -9.37 -5.50 -3.38
CA PRO A 216 -8.21 -5.16 -2.57
C PRO A 216 -7.48 -3.97 -3.22
N ASN A 217 -7.67 -2.78 -2.66
CA ASN A 217 -7.09 -1.51 -3.09
C ASN A 217 -6.94 -0.57 -1.87
N GLN A 218 -6.71 0.73 -2.08
CA GLN A 218 -6.58 1.68 -0.97
C GLN A 218 -7.88 1.82 -0.13
N ASP A 219 -9.07 1.64 -0.71
CA ASP A 219 -10.33 1.63 0.06
C ASP A 219 -10.39 0.43 1.03
N PHE A 220 -9.89 -0.74 0.59
CA PHE A 220 -9.82 -1.95 1.41
C PHE A 220 -8.98 -1.73 2.68
N LEU A 221 -7.85 -1.04 2.57
CA LEU A 221 -6.99 -0.69 3.72
C LEU A 221 -7.69 0.31 4.65
N ARG A 222 -8.24 1.39 4.07
CA ARG A 222 -8.95 2.44 4.83
C ARG A 222 -10.12 1.88 5.64
N ARG A 223 -10.90 0.97 5.06
CA ARG A 223 -12.05 0.34 5.74
C ARG A 223 -11.65 -0.51 6.96
N ARG A 224 -10.39 -0.90 7.05
CA ARG A 224 -9.80 -1.69 8.14
C ARG A 224 -8.95 -0.86 9.08
N SER A 225 -8.96 0.47 8.92
CA SER A 225 -8.08 1.37 9.67
C SER A 225 -6.62 0.93 9.56
N LEU A 226 -6.17 0.58 8.36
CA LEU A 226 -4.76 0.30 8.05
C LEU A 226 -4.13 1.53 7.38
N PRO A 227 -2.80 1.71 7.46
CA PRO A 227 -2.14 2.75 6.70
C PRO A 227 -2.31 2.49 5.21
N TYR A 228 -2.31 3.57 4.42
CA TYR A 228 -2.16 3.43 2.97
C TYR A 228 -0.75 2.90 2.66
N GLY A 229 -0.66 2.03 1.65
CA GLY A 229 0.61 1.41 1.28
C GLY A 229 0.50 0.67 -0.04
N LYS A 230 1.64 0.18 -0.52
CA LYS A 230 1.72 -0.53 -1.80
C LYS A 230 0.97 -1.86 -1.71
N MET A 231 0.27 -2.19 -2.80
CA MET A 231 -0.41 -3.46 -2.99
C MET A 231 0.31 -4.22 -4.10
N TYR A 232 0.77 -5.43 -3.79
CA TYR A 232 1.40 -6.33 -4.76
C TYR A 232 0.35 -7.31 -5.26
N ILE A 233 0.14 -7.32 -6.57
CA ILE A 233 -0.87 -8.12 -7.25
C ILE A 233 -0.17 -9.07 -8.22
N GLY A 234 -0.18 -10.36 -7.87
CA GLY A 234 0.25 -11.44 -8.75
C GLY A 234 -0.97 -12.20 -9.25
N ASP A 235 -1.41 -11.90 -10.47
CA ASP A 235 -2.58 -12.50 -11.11
C ASP A 235 -2.25 -12.84 -12.57
N VAL A 236 -3.08 -13.65 -13.20
CA VAL A 236 -2.96 -13.96 -14.64
C VAL A 236 -3.90 -13.10 -15.46
N ASP A 237 -3.48 -12.75 -16.67
CA ASP A 237 -4.35 -12.09 -17.65
C ASP A 237 -4.85 -13.04 -18.76
N SER A 238 -5.74 -12.51 -19.59
CA SER A 238 -6.35 -13.26 -20.69
C SER A 238 -5.34 -13.64 -21.79
N GLU A 239 -4.29 -12.85 -22.04
CA GLU A 239 -3.25 -13.17 -23.04
C GLU A 239 -2.35 -14.32 -22.54
N GLN A 240 -2.12 -14.43 -21.23
CA GLN A 240 -1.43 -15.55 -20.60
C GLN A 240 -2.28 -16.83 -20.47
N ILE A 241 -3.59 -16.74 -20.72
CA ILE A 241 -4.52 -17.88 -20.72
C ILE A 241 -4.79 -18.38 -22.14
N TYR A 242 -5.09 -17.48 -23.08
CA TYR A 242 -5.51 -17.83 -24.44
C TYR A 242 -4.50 -17.46 -25.53
N GLY A 243 -3.55 -16.59 -25.22
CA GLY A 243 -2.54 -16.11 -26.16
C GLY A 243 -1.22 -16.88 -26.06
N SER A 244 -0.13 -16.22 -26.43
CA SER A 244 1.21 -16.83 -26.49
C SER A 244 2.19 -16.33 -25.43
N THR A 245 1.74 -15.41 -24.58
CA THR A 245 2.55 -14.81 -23.52
C THR A 245 2.83 -15.82 -22.40
N ARG A 246 4.10 -15.87 -21.96
CA ARG A 246 4.53 -16.71 -20.84
C ARG A 246 3.94 -16.19 -19.52
N ARG A 247 3.58 -17.12 -18.63
CA ARG A 247 3.27 -16.82 -17.23
C ARG A 247 4.56 -16.64 -16.43
N GLU A 248 4.71 -15.48 -15.81
CA GLU A 248 5.81 -15.22 -14.90
C GLU A 248 5.60 -15.89 -13.54
N ARG A 249 6.70 -16.21 -12.86
CA ARG A 249 6.66 -16.89 -11.56
C ARG A 249 6.72 -15.89 -10.42
N LEU A 250 5.63 -15.76 -9.66
CA LEU A 250 5.46 -14.80 -8.57
C LEU A 250 6.59 -14.89 -7.53
N TYR A 251 6.99 -16.09 -7.11
CA TYR A 251 7.95 -16.25 -6.01
C TYR A 251 9.41 -16.44 -6.47
N SER A 252 9.71 -16.07 -7.72
CA SER A 252 11.08 -16.03 -8.24
C SER A 252 11.36 -14.88 -9.21
N GLU A 253 10.34 -14.20 -9.75
CA GLU A 253 10.46 -13.18 -10.80
C GLU A 253 9.67 -11.92 -10.39
N ILE A 254 10.35 -10.79 -10.22
CA ILE A 254 9.72 -9.53 -9.82
C ILE A 254 8.69 -9.03 -10.83
N ALA A 255 8.88 -9.36 -12.12
CA ALA A 255 7.97 -9.02 -13.22
C ALA A 255 6.60 -9.70 -13.10
N GLY A 256 6.46 -10.73 -12.27
CA GLY A 256 5.16 -11.34 -11.97
C GLY A 256 4.26 -10.50 -11.06
N TRP A 257 4.77 -9.42 -10.47
CA TRP A 257 4.02 -8.57 -9.54
C TRP A 257 3.71 -7.20 -10.14
N GLU A 258 2.43 -6.89 -10.24
CA GLU A 258 1.94 -5.52 -10.41
C GLU A 258 1.97 -4.80 -9.05
N VAL A 259 2.37 -3.52 -9.05
CA VAL A 259 2.36 -2.66 -7.85
C VAL A 259 1.34 -1.55 -8.01
N GLU A 260 0.30 -1.57 -7.18
CA GLU A 260 -0.61 -0.44 -7.01
C GLU A 260 -0.17 0.35 -5.79
N SER A 261 0.15 1.64 -5.97
CA SER A 261 0.64 2.52 -4.91
C SER A 261 -0.31 3.70 -4.66
N PRO A 262 -0.48 4.18 -3.41
CA PRO A 262 -1.20 5.42 -3.12
C PRO A 262 -0.46 6.66 -3.64
N THR A 263 0.81 6.52 -4.03
CA THR A 263 1.66 7.57 -4.59
C THR A 263 2.22 7.17 -5.95
N ASP A 264 2.93 8.09 -6.62
CA ASP A 264 3.63 7.78 -7.87
C ASP A 264 4.89 6.92 -7.63
N GLU A 265 5.20 6.59 -6.37
CA GLU A 265 6.29 5.69 -5.98
C GLU A 265 5.82 4.23 -6.11
N ASN A 266 6.21 3.57 -7.20
CA ASN A 266 5.84 2.18 -7.51
C ASN A 266 7.02 1.18 -7.45
N THR A 267 8.18 1.60 -6.93
CA THR A 267 9.36 0.73 -6.79
C THR A 267 9.03 -0.48 -5.89
N PRO A 268 9.23 -1.73 -6.35
CA PRO A 268 8.83 -2.93 -5.62
C PRO A 268 9.91 -3.43 -4.62
N SER A 269 10.50 -2.54 -3.80
CA SER A 269 11.64 -2.86 -2.93
C SER A 269 11.34 -3.98 -1.92
N GLU A 270 10.17 -3.93 -1.31
CA GLU A 270 9.69 -4.88 -0.30
C GLU A 270 9.59 -6.30 -0.87
N MET A 271 8.96 -6.44 -2.04
CA MET A 271 8.85 -7.73 -2.74
C MET A 271 10.22 -8.20 -3.25
N ALA A 272 11.06 -7.31 -3.77
CA ALA A 272 12.39 -7.68 -4.24
C ALA A 272 13.27 -8.26 -3.11
N ARG A 273 13.19 -7.71 -1.88
CA ARG A 273 13.85 -8.29 -0.70
C ARG A 273 13.33 -9.69 -0.38
N LEU A 274 12.02 -9.88 -0.36
CA LEU A 274 11.40 -11.19 -0.11
C LEU A 274 11.87 -12.24 -1.13
N LEU A 275 11.82 -11.91 -2.42
CA LEU A 275 12.26 -12.82 -3.48
C LEU A 275 13.76 -13.13 -3.39
N HIS A 276 14.58 -12.15 -2.98
CA HIS A 276 15.99 -12.37 -2.72
C HIS A 276 16.17 -13.40 -1.59
N THR A 277 15.56 -13.18 -0.42
CA THR A 277 15.67 -14.08 0.74
C THR A 277 15.19 -15.49 0.43
N ILE A 278 14.06 -15.67 -0.27
CA ILE A 278 13.58 -17.00 -0.70
C ILE A 278 14.62 -17.74 -1.54
N ARG A 279 15.37 -17.02 -2.39
CA ARG A 279 16.32 -17.61 -3.34
C ARG A 279 17.71 -17.86 -2.73
N THR A 280 18.17 -16.99 -1.82
CA THR A 280 19.58 -16.98 -1.39
C THR A 280 19.80 -17.47 0.03
N GLU A 281 18.79 -17.44 0.91
CA GLU A 281 18.94 -17.91 2.27
C GLU A 281 18.63 -19.41 2.36
N HIS A 282 19.67 -20.20 2.57
CA HIS A 282 19.59 -21.66 2.64
C HIS A 282 19.84 -22.20 4.05
N ASP A 283 20.30 -21.37 4.99
CA ASP A 283 20.37 -21.74 6.40
C ASP A 283 18.98 -21.57 7.03
N PRO A 284 18.34 -22.65 7.51
CA PRO A 284 16.98 -22.59 8.03
C PRO A 284 16.83 -21.72 9.29
N TYR A 285 17.89 -21.56 10.10
CA TYR A 285 17.86 -20.70 11.28
C TYR A 285 18.05 -19.23 10.90
N ALA A 286 18.92 -18.93 9.93
CA ALA A 286 19.02 -17.57 9.39
C ALA A 286 17.69 -17.16 8.72
N PHE A 287 17.09 -18.05 7.92
CA PHE A 287 15.78 -17.84 7.33
C PHE A 287 14.71 -17.58 8.41
N TYR A 288 14.68 -18.38 9.48
CA TYR A 288 13.75 -18.21 10.61
C TYR A 288 13.82 -16.82 11.23
N ARG A 289 15.02 -16.24 11.34
CA ARG A 289 15.22 -14.90 11.92
C ARG A 289 14.88 -13.78 10.95
N VAL A 290 15.23 -13.92 9.67
CA VAL A 290 15.08 -12.84 8.67
C VAL A 290 13.67 -12.77 8.09
N ILE A 291 12.98 -13.89 7.86
CA ILE A 291 11.67 -13.86 7.20
C ILE A 291 10.60 -13.04 7.96
N PRO A 292 10.52 -13.08 9.31
CA PRO A 292 9.53 -12.30 10.06
C PRO A 292 9.80 -10.79 10.06
N GLU A 293 10.99 -10.35 9.63
CA GLU A 293 11.32 -8.93 9.44
C GLU A 293 10.79 -8.39 8.10
N GLN A 294 10.50 -9.27 7.13
CA GLN A 294 10.04 -8.89 5.79
C GLN A 294 8.55 -9.20 5.56
N VAL A 295 8.04 -10.25 6.22
CA VAL A 295 6.67 -10.72 6.08
C VAL A 295 6.05 -10.84 7.47
N ASP A 296 4.79 -10.46 7.60
CA ASP A 296 4.00 -10.79 8.78
C ASP A 296 3.77 -12.32 8.81
N ILE A 297 4.66 -13.02 9.52
CA ILE A 297 4.72 -14.47 9.53
C ILE A 297 3.52 -15.10 10.23
N GLU A 298 2.93 -14.39 11.19
CA GLU A 298 1.71 -14.85 11.87
C GLU A 298 0.53 -14.80 10.90
N GLN A 299 0.36 -13.70 10.17
CA GLN A 299 -0.70 -13.57 9.17
C GLN A 299 -0.50 -14.53 7.99
N LEU A 300 0.75 -14.79 7.60
CA LEU A 300 1.07 -15.78 6.57
C LEU A 300 0.74 -17.21 7.00
N THR A 301 1.11 -17.61 8.22
CA THR A 301 0.82 -18.96 8.72
C THR A 301 -0.67 -19.18 9.00
N LYS A 302 -1.41 -18.16 9.48
CA LYS A 302 -2.88 -18.19 9.53
C LYS A 302 -3.49 -18.34 8.12
N TYR A 303 -2.96 -17.64 7.12
CA TYR A 303 -3.46 -17.78 5.75
C TYR A 303 -3.19 -19.19 5.19
N MET A 304 -2.03 -19.77 5.45
CA MET A 304 -1.72 -21.17 5.09
C MET A 304 -2.67 -22.15 5.79
N ALA A 305 -2.94 -21.94 7.09
CA ALA A 305 -3.88 -22.75 7.86
C ALA A 305 -5.30 -22.66 7.28
N LEU A 306 -5.75 -21.45 6.91
CA LEU A 306 -7.01 -21.26 6.20
C LEU A 306 -7.03 -22.04 4.89
N LEU A 307 -5.99 -21.94 4.05
CA LEU A 307 -5.91 -22.65 2.75
C LEU A 307 -6.00 -24.16 2.91
N GLU A 308 -5.37 -24.72 3.95
CA GLU A 308 -5.50 -26.15 4.27
C GLU A 308 -6.91 -26.50 4.76
N LEU A 309 -7.54 -25.66 5.58
CA LEU A 309 -8.89 -25.90 6.08
C LEU A 309 -9.92 -25.86 4.94
N VAL A 310 -9.82 -24.89 4.04
CA VAL A 310 -10.69 -24.78 2.86
C VAL A 310 -10.35 -25.83 1.78
N GLY A 311 -9.19 -26.48 1.87
CA GLY A 311 -8.73 -27.47 0.90
C GLY A 311 -8.32 -26.89 -0.45
N SER A 312 -7.65 -25.74 -0.46
CA SER A 312 -7.32 -24.99 -1.68
C SER A 312 -5.83 -24.95 -2.00
N VAL A 313 -5.52 -25.10 -3.29
CA VAL A 313 -4.19 -24.87 -3.87
C VAL A 313 -4.20 -23.76 -4.93
N HIS A 314 -5.27 -22.95 -4.96
CA HIS A 314 -5.53 -21.94 -6.00
C HIS A 314 -4.64 -20.69 -5.88
N VAL A 315 -3.78 -20.63 -4.85
CA VAL A 315 -2.71 -19.65 -4.67
C VAL A 315 -1.39 -20.35 -4.98
N ASP A 316 -0.82 -20.08 -6.15
CA ASP A 316 0.31 -20.84 -6.69
C ASP A 316 1.45 -19.97 -7.24
N GLU A 317 2.41 -20.59 -7.93
CA GLU A 317 3.58 -19.91 -8.47
C GLU A 317 3.27 -18.84 -9.53
N THR A 318 2.05 -18.77 -10.04
CA THR A 318 1.72 -17.92 -11.20
C THR A 318 0.53 -17.00 -11.00
N HIS A 319 -0.35 -17.23 -10.02
CA HIS A 319 -1.50 -16.37 -9.77
C HIS A 319 -2.06 -16.41 -8.34
N ASN A 320 -2.98 -15.47 -8.07
CA ASN A 320 -3.68 -15.24 -6.81
C ASN A 320 -2.81 -14.86 -5.61
N GLY A 321 -1.56 -14.46 -5.86
CA GLY A 321 -0.73 -13.82 -4.85
C GLY A 321 -1.17 -12.38 -4.63
N LYS A 322 -1.52 -12.01 -3.39
CA LYS A 322 -1.79 -10.61 -3.03
C LYS A 322 -1.13 -10.27 -1.69
N PHE A 323 -0.35 -9.19 -1.69
CA PHE A 323 0.26 -8.65 -0.46
C PHE A 323 0.00 -7.15 -0.34
N PHE A 324 -0.12 -6.71 0.91
CA PHE A 324 -0.09 -5.31 1.30
C PHE A 324 1.25 -5.03 1.99
N ALA A 325 2.00 -4.02 1.56
CA ALA A 325 3.15 -3.52 2.30
C ALA A 325 2.68 -2.51 3.35
N ASN A 326 2.72 -2.92 4.61
CA ASN A 326 2.33 -2.08 5.73
C ASN A 326 3.42 -1.03 6.01
N ALA A 327 3.11 0.23 5.74
CA ALA A 327 4.05 1.35 5.89
C ALA A 327 4.47 1.64 7.35
N ASP A 328 3.75 1.12 8.35
CA ASP A 328 4.12 1.30 9.75
C ASP A 328 5.16 0.29 10.23
N THR A 329 5.08 -0.94 9.73
CA THR A 329 5.92 -2.07 10.16
C THR A 329 7.00 -2.42 9.15
N GLY A 330 6.88 -1.97 7.90
CA GLY A 330 7.78 -2.31 6.80
C GLY A 330 7.59 -3.74 6.26
N ARG A 331 6.52 -4.44 6.67
CA ARG A 331 6.29 -5.86 6.36
C ARG A 331 5.21 -6.07 5.30
N LEU A 332 5.39 -7.11 4.50
CA LEU A 332 4.38 -7.64 3.60
C LEU A 332 3.36 -8.47 4.41
N GLN A 333 2.09 -8.17 4.24
CA GLN A 333 0.97 -8.90 4.83
C GLN A 333 0.13 -9.54 3.73
N PRO A 334 -0.16 -10.85 3.79
CA PRO A 334 -0.94 -11.51 2.75
C PRO A 334 -2.42 -11.09 2.81
N ILE A 335 -3.05 -11.05 1.64
CA ILE A 335 -4.48 -10.80 1.49
C ILE A 335 -5.15 -12.07 0.97
N VAL A 336 -6.20 -12.51 1.65
CA VAL A 336 -6.99 -13.68 1.24
C VAL A 336 -7.65 -13.39 -0.10
N TRP A 337 -7.39 -14.24 -1.10
CA TRP A 337 -7.90 -14.03 -2.45
C TRP A 337 -8.19 -15.36 -3.16
N ASP A 338 -9.38 -15.44 -3.77
CA ASP A 338 -9.85 -16.54 -4.63
C ASP A 338 -9.51 -17.94 -4.12
N THR A 339 -9.79 -18.18 -2.83
CA THR A 339 -9.46 -19.44 -2.16
C THR A 339 -10.37 -20.59 -2.60
N VAL A 340 -11.63 -20.31 -2.99
CA VAL A 340 -12.62 -21.29 -3.49
C VAL A 340 -12.72 -22.56 -2.62
N ALA A 341 -13.50 -22.49 -1.54
CA ALA A 341 -13.59 -23.57 -0.57
C ALA A 341 -14.08 -24.90 -1.20
N TYR A 342 -13.32 -25.96 -0.97
CA TYR A 342 -13.62 -27.33 -1.35
C TYR A 342 -13.81 -27.57 -2.86
N MET A 343 -13.24 -26.72 -3.73
CA MET A 343 -13.28 -26.93 -5.20
C MET A 343 -12.75 -28.30 -5.63
N TRP A 344 -11.77 -28.83 -4.90
CA TRP A 344 -11.17 -30.14 -5.15
C TRP A 344 -11.65 -31.21 -4.18
N ASN A 345 -12.70 -30.96 -3.39
CA ASN A 345 -13.13 -31.79 -2.27
C ASN A 345 -11.95 -32.05 -1.29
N ASP A 346 -12.03 -33.10 -0.48
CA ASP A 346 -10.96 -33.49 0.45
C ASP A 346 -9.85 -34.34 -0.23
N LYS A 347 -9.32 -33.86 -1.36
CA LYS A 347 -8.30 -34.58 -2.15
C LYS A 347 -6.87 -34.29 -1.74
N PHE A 348 -6.60 -33.09 -1.21
CA PHE A 348 -5.25 -32.67 -0.88
C PHE A 348 -4.92 -32.96 0.59
N ASP A 349 -3.66 -33.28 0.84
CA ASP A 349 -3.14 -33.49 2.19
C ASP A 349 -2.82 -32.14 2.88
N LEU A 350 -2.29 -32.16 4.10
CA LEU A 350 -1.75 -30.98 4.80
C LEU A 350 -0.28 -30.73 4.44
N ASP A 351 0.24 -29.54 4.77
CA ASP A 351 1.58 -29.02 4.46
C ASP A 351 1.84 -28.83 2.94
N LEU A 352 0.85 -28.32 2.21
CA LEU A 352 0.96 -28.12 0.75
C LEU A 352 1.85 -26.90 0.39
N GLY A 353 3.02 -27.17 -0.19
CA GLY A 353 3.92 -26.15 -0.73
C GLY A 353 3.50 -25.70 -2.14
N SER A 354 2.33 -25.05 -2.26
CA SER A 354 1.76 -24.66 -3.56
C SER A 354 2.60 -23.64 -4.33
N ASN A 355 3.46 -22.89 -3.64
CA ASN A 355 4.38 -21.91 -4.20
C ASN A 355 5.75 -21.87 -3.48
N GLY A 356 6.70 -21.10 -4.01
CA GLY A 356 8.08 -21.03 -3.50
C GLY A 356 8.18 -20.57 -2.05
N LEU A 357 7.45 -19.50 -1.69
CA LEU A 357 7.41 -18.98 -0.31
C LEU A 357 6.85 -20.03 0.66
N PHE A 358 5.78 -20.72 0.28
CA PHE A 358 5.14 -21.71 1.14
C PHE A 358 6.06 -22.90 1.40
N ARG A 359 6.81 -23.36 0.39
CA ARG A 359 7.78 -24.47 0.57
C ARG A 359 8.85 -24.12 1.59
N VAL A 360 9.44 -22.92 1.52
CA VAL A 360 10.52 -22.54 2.45
C VAL A 360 10.00 -22.28 3.86
N VAL A 361 8.80 -21.70 4.01
CA VAL A 361 8.17 -21.48 5.31
C VAL A 361 7.74 -22.81 5.96
N LEU A 362 7.08 -23.70 5.21
CA LEU A 362 6.62 -25.01 5.74
C LEU A 362 7.77 -26.00 5.99
N ALA A 363 8.91 -25.81 5.33
CA ALA A 363 10.13 -26.57 5.63
C ALA A 363 10.71 -26.20 7.01
N ASN A 364 10.40 -25.01 7.53
CA ASN A 364 10.74 -24.60 8.89
C ASN A 364 9.73 -25.16 9.91
N PRO A 365 10.14 -26.05 10.83
CA PRO A 365 9.17 -26.71 11.70
C PRO A 365 8.47 -25.76 12.68
N ALA A 366 9.09 -24.64 13.08
CA ALA A 366 8.49 -23.64 13.96
C ALA A 366 7.25 -22.99 13.32
N PHE A 367 7.39 -22.55 12.07
CA PHE A 367 6.32 -21.89 11.34
C PHE A 367 5.23 -22.87 10.93
N ARG A 368 5.61 -24.11 10.59
CA ARG A 368 4.64 -25.19 10.36
C ARG A 368 3.82 -25.50 11.61
N GLU A 369 4.47 -25.60 12.77
CA GLU A 369 3.81 -25.82 14.05
C GLU A 369 2.87 -24.67 14.40
N MET A 370 3.30 -23.43 14.19
CA MET A 370 2.46 -22.23 14.34
C MET A 370 1.20 -22.33 13.47
N LYS A 371 1.35 -22.67 12.18
CA LYS A 371 0.22 -22.92 11.26
C LYS A 371 -0.68 -24.05 11.74
N ASP A 372 -0.12 -25.20 12.13
CA ASP A 372 -0.89 -26.36 12.62
C ASP A 372 -1.68 -26.02 13.89
N ARG A 373 -1.12 -25.21 14.80
CA ARG A 373 -1.84 -24.71 15.99
C ARG A 373 -3.01 -23.82 15.60
N PHE A 374 -2.82 -22.88 14.68
CA PHE A 374 -3.92 -22.06 14.17
C PHE A 374 -5.00 -22.89 13.48
N LEU A 375 -4.61 -23.88 12.68
CA LEU A 375 -5.53 -24.80 12.02
C LEU A 375 -6.35 -25.59 13.05
N TYR A 376 -5.72 -26.13 14.09
CA TYR A 376 -6.41 -26.86 15.15
C TYR A 376 -7.36 -25.96 15.96
N GLN A 377 -6.91 -24.76 16.33
CA GLN A 377 -7.74 -23.79 17.06
C GLN A 377 -8.96 -23.37 16.24
N ALA A 378 -8.79 -23.12 14.94
CA ALA A 378 -9.87 -22.78 14.04
C ALA A 378 -10.92 -23.90 13.97
N ILE A 379 -10.46 -25.13 13.70
CA ILE A 379 -11.35 -26.27 13.44
C ILE A 379 -12.01 -26.85 14.70
N THR A 380 -11.44 -26.61 15.87
CA THR A 380 -12.09 -26.94 17.15
C THR A 380 -12.88 -25.77 17.75
N GLY A 381 -12.82 -24.61 17.12
CA GLY A 381 -13.51 -23.39 17.51
C GLY A 381 -14.59 -22.99 16.51
N LYS A 382 -14.52 -21.75 16.03
CA LYS A 382 -15.55 -21.14 15.16
C LYS A 382 -15.70 -21.81 13.80
N LEU A 383 -14.69 -22.53 13.34
CA LEU A 383 -14.66 -23.17 12.02
C LEU A 383 -14.77 -24.71 12.14
N SER A 384 -15.41 -25.21 13.19
CA SER A 384 -15.83 -26.61 13.27
C SER A 384 -16.85 -26.96 12.19
N SER A 385 -16.95 -28.23 11.85
CA SER A 385 -17.87 -28.73 10.83
C SER A 385 -19.33 -28.43 11.17
N GLU A 386 -19.70 -28.49 12.47
CA GLU A 386 -21.03 -28.12 12.97
C GLU A 386 -21.33 -26.63 12.73
N SER A 387 -20.40 -25.74 13.10
CA SER A 387 -20.54 -24.28 12.91
C SER A 387 -20.59 -23.91 11.42
N LEU A 388 -19.75 -24.55 10.61
CA LEU A 388 -19.72 -24.34 9.16
C LEU A 388 -20.98 -24.89 8.48
N GLU A 389 -21.51 -26.03 8.93
CA GLU A 389 -22.78 -26.56 8.44
C GLU A 389 -23.94 -25.62 8.74
N GLU A 390 -23.98 -25.04 9.95
CA GLU A 390 -24.97 -24.01 10.30
C GLU A 390 -24.82 -22.78 9.39
N THR A 391 -23.59 -22.29 9.21
CA THR A 391 -23.26 -21.15 8.34
C THR A 391 -23.71 -21.39 6.90
N ILE A 392 -23.39 -22.55 6.33
CA ILE A 392 -23.79 -22.96 4.98
C ILE A 392 -25.31 -23.09 4.88
N SER A 393 -25.95 -23.71 5.87
CA SER A 393 -27.40 -23.93 5.88
C SER A 393 -28.19 -22.62 5.98
N ASN A 394 -27.71 -21.66 6.78
CA ASN A 394 -28.26 -20.32 6.87
C ASN A 394 -28.16 -19.62 5.52
N GLN A 395 -26.97 -19.58 4.93
CA GLN A 395 -26.75 -18.91 3.64
C GLN A 395 -27.54 -19.56 2.50
N PHE A 396 -27.65 -20.90 2.51
CA PHE A 396 -28.48 -21.66 1.56
C PHE A 396 -29.94 -21.20 1.63
N ARG A 397 -30.52 -21.07 2.83
CA ARG A 397 -31.91 -20.61 3.00
C ARG A 397 -32.14 -19.20 2.45
N GLU A 398 -31.19 -18.30 2.68
CA GLU A 398 -31.26 -16.93 2.14
C GLU A 398 -31.17 -16.92 0.60
N LEU A 399 -30.29 -17.74 0.02
CA LEU A 399 -30.10 -17.79 -1.44
C LEU A 399 -31.22 -18.52 -2.18
N GLN A 400 -31.91 -19.45 -1.53
CA GLN A 400 -32.80 -20.41 -2.18
C GLN A 400 -33.86 -19.77 -3.10
N PRO A 401 -34.60 -18.72 -2.71
CA PRO A 401 -35.63 -18.12 -3.57
C PRO A 401 -35.04 -17.59 -4.89
N ASP A 402 -33.97 -16.79 -4.79
CA ASP A 402 -33.27 -16.19 -5.92
C ASP A 402 -32.58 -17.22 -6.81
N MET A 403 -31.98 -18.24 -6.19
CA MET A 403 -31.36 -19.34 -6.91
C MET A 403 -32.41 -20.12 -7.67
N TYR A 404 -33.57 -20.43 -7.11
CA TYR A 404 -34.63 -21.13 -7.84
C TYR A 404 -35.17 -20.35 -9.03
N ALA A 405 -35.19 -19.01 -8.96
CA ALA A 405 -35.52 -18.16 -10.09
C ALA A 405 -34.38 -18.04 -11.12
N PHE A 406 -33.14 -18.30 -10.73
CA PHE A 406 -31.98 -18.17 -11.62
C PHE A 406 -31.76 -19.43 -12.47
N ALA A 407 -32.27 -19.43 -13.70
CA ALA A 407 -32.15 -20.58 -14.61
C ALA A 407 -30.72 -20.95 -15.06
N LEU A 408 -29.80 -19.97 -15.06
CA LEU A 408 -28.49 -20.10 -15.72
C LEU A 408 -27.33 -20.25 -14.73
N LYS A 409 -27.57 -20.95 -13.61
CA LYS A 409 -26.50 -21.40 -12.70
C LYS A 409 -25.47 -22.17 -13.51
N LEU A 410 -24.19 -21.93 -13.25
CA LEU A 410 -23.13 -22.58 -14.00
C LEU A 410 -22.07 -23.14 -13.07
N HIS A 411 -21.54 -24.30 -13.46
CA HIS A 411 -20.28 -24.80 -12.96
C HIS A 411 -19.21 -24.59 -14.02
N ALA A 412 -18.03 -24.11 -13.61
CA ALA A 412 -16.86 -23.96 -14.47
C ALA A 412 -15.60 -24.47 -13.76
N ASN A 413 -14.90 -25.41 -14.40
CA ASN A 413 -13.62 -25.96 -13.95
C ASN A 413 -12.75 -26.40 -15.15
N ASP A 414 -11.59 -26.99 -14.88
CA ASP A 414 -10.67 -27.49 -15.91
C ASP A 414 -11.25 -28.59 -16.81
N LYS A 415 -12.39 -29.19 -16.45
CA LYS A 415 -13.10 -30.24 -17.21
C LYS A 415 -14.23 -29.68 -18.07
N GLY A 416 -14.58 -28.40 -17.90
CA GLY A 416 -15.54 -27.70 -18.75
C GLY A 416 -16.59 -26.91 -17.98
N ILE A 417 -17.56 -26.41 -18.75
CA ILE A 417 -18.62 -25.54 -18.28
C ILE A 417 -19.97 -26.17 -18.56
N TYR A 418 -20.86 -26.15 -17.58
CA TYR A 418 -22.23 -26.64 -17.76
C TYR A 418 -23.22 -25.92 -16.84
N HIS A 419 -24.50 -25.98 -17.21
CA HIS A 419 -25.59 -25.38 -16.45
C HIS A 419 -26.30 -26.39 -15.57
N MET A 420 -26.76 -25.95 -14.40
CA MET A 420 -27.30 -26.80 -13.35
C MET A 420 -28.76 -26.48 -13.04
N SER A 421 -29.53 -27.53 -12.76
CA SER A 421 -30.87 -27.49 -12.18
C SER A 421 -30.84 -27.15 -10.69
N ASN A 422 -32.01 -26.83 -10.13
CA ASN A 422 -32.16 -26.59 -8.68
C ASN A 422 -31.80 -27.83 -7.85
N SER A 423 -32.20 -29.02 -8.30
CA SER A 423 -31.88 -30.28 -7.63
C SER A 423 -30.39 -30.62 -7.64
N GLU A 424 -29.69 -30.34 -8.75
CA GLU A 424 -28.23 -30.51 -8.83
C GLU A 424 -27.51 -29.53 -7.90
N TRP A 425 -27.97 -28.27 -7.85
CA TRP A 425 -27.42 -27.27 -6.92
C TRP A 425 -27.60 -27.69 -5.45
N GLU A 426 -28.79 -28.14 -5.06
CA GLU A 426 -29.04 -28.64 -3.69
C GLU A 426 -28.18 -29.86 -3.34
N ALA A 427 -28.01 -30.78 -4.29
CA ALA A 427 -27.13 -31.93 -4.11
C ALA A 427 -25.68 -31.48 -3.88
N ALA A 428 -25.20 -30.53 -4.68
CA ALA A 428 -23.86 -29.97 -4.53
C ALA A 428 -23.66 -29.22 -3.20
N VAL A 429 -24.69 -28.58 -2.65
CA VAL A 429 -24.62 -27.97 -1.31
C VAL A 429 -24.51 -29.03 -0.21
N ARG A 430 -25.20 -30.17 -0.35
CA ARG A 430 -25.03 -31.32 0.58
C ARG A 430 -23.62 -31.91 0.47
N GLU A 431 -23.09 -32.08 -0.74
CA GLU A 431 -21.72 -32.55 -0.96
C GLU A 431 -20.66 -31.59 -0.41
N LEU A 432 -20.94 -30.28 -0.41
CA LEU A 432 -20.10 -29.27 0.23
C LEU A 432 -20.04 -29.50 1.75
N ILE A 433 -21.18 -29.72 2.41
CA ILE A 433 -21.26 -30.01 3.85
C ILE A 433 -20.52 -31.32 4.17
N ASP A 434 -20.69 -32.36 3.35
CA ASP A 434 -19.98 -33.62 3.53
C ASP A 434 -18.45 -33.45 3.35
N SER A 435 -18.02 -32.57 2.43
CA SER A 435 -16.61 -32.21 2.27
C SER A 435 -16.05 -31.48 3.49
N VAL A 436 -16.83 -30.58 4.11
CA VAL A 436 -16.47 -29.91 5.37
C VAL A 436 -16.27 -30.95 6.49
N ARG A 437 -17.23 -31.85 6.69
CA ARG A 437 -17.15 -32.92 7.72
C ARG A 437 -15.98 -33.87 7.47
N SER A 438 -15.78 -34.28 6.22
CA SER A 438 -14.64 -35.14 5.84
C SER A 438 -13.31 -34.44 6.11
N ARG A 439 -13.21 -33.15 5.78
CA ARG A 439 -12.00 -32.37 5.98
C ARG A 439 -11.67 -32.22 7.46
N GLU A 440 -12.67 -31.92 8.30
CA GLU A 440 -12.48 -31.86 9.75
C GLU A 440 -11.97 -33.17 10.30
N LYS A 441 -12.62 -34.27 9.96
CA LYS A 441 -12.20 -35.60 10.41
C LYS A 441 -10.75 -35.89 10.01
N ARG A 442 -10.35 -35.57 8.77
CA ARG A 442 -8.97 -35.75 8.32
C ARG A 442 -7.99 -34.89 9.11
N VAL A 443 -8.25 -33.59 9.21
CA VAL A 443 -7.38 -32.64 9.92
C VAL A 443 -7.19 -33.07 11.38
N LEU A 444 -8.27 -33.40 12.09
CA LEU A 444 -8.20 -33.85 13.48
C LEU A 444 -7.46 -35.19 13.63
N THR A 445 -7.59 -36.11 12.66
CA THR A 445 -6.84 -37.38 12.67
C THR A 445 -5.34 -37.14 12.48
N GLU A 446 -4.98 -36.35 11.48
CA GLU A 446 -3.59 -36.03 11.14
C GLU A 446 -2.89 -35.24 12.25
N LEU A 447 -3.58 -34.27 12.87
CA LEU A 447 -3.04 -33.46 13.96
C LEU A 447 -3.12 -34.15 15.32
N GLY A 448 -4.00 -35.14 15.51
CA GLY A 448 -4.12 -35.89 16.76
C GLY A 448 -3.00 -36.92 16.97
N GLY A 449 -2.40 -37.43 15.89
CA GLY A 449 -1.33 -38.42 15.95
C GLY A 449 0.05 -37.83 16.26
N SER A 450 0.59 -38.14 17.43
CA SER A 450 1.99 -37.84 17.79
C SER A 450 2.71 -39.12 18.22
N ASN A 451 3.77 -39.47 17.50
CA ASN A 451 4.54 -40.69 17.69
C ASN A 451 6.00 -40.33 17.93
N ALA A 452 6.49 -40.69 19.12
CA ALA A 452 7.89 -40.59 19.49
C ALA A 452 8.48 -41.99 19.69
N GLU A 453 9.69 -42.19 19.18
CA GLU A 453 10.50 -43.37 19.44
C GLU A 453 11.78 -42.95 20.14
N PHE A 454 12.36 -43.80 20.99
CA PHE A 454 13.60 -43.47 21.67
C PHE A 454 14.56 -44.64 21.78
N LYS A 455 15.84 -44.29 21.98
CA LYS A 455 16.89 -45.23 22.33
C LYS A 455 17.94 -44.53 23.20
N ALA A 456 18.38 -45.21 24.25
CA ALA A 456 19.42 -44.73 25.15
C ALA A 456 20.59 -45.72 25.12
N VAL A 457 21.82 -45.19 25.05
CA VAL A 457 23.05 -45.99 25.01
C VAL A 457 24.13 -45.35 25.90
N PRO A 458 25.03 -46.15 26.49
CA PRO A 458 26.26 -45.62 27.06
C PRO A 458 27.08 -44.92 25.97
N ALA A 459 27.64 -43.76 26.28
CA ALA A 459 28.44 -42.94 25.38
C ALA A 459 29.54 -42.19 26.15
N THR A 460 30.41 -41.50 25.41
CA THR A 460 31.42 -40.61 25.96
C THR A 460 30.98 -39.17 25.72
N GLY A 461 30.84 -38.38 26.77
CA GLY A 461 30.46 -36.97 26.68
C GLY A 461 31.60 -36.10 26.14
N GLN A 462 31.31 -34.84 25.83
CA GLN A 462 32.29 -33.91 25.23
C GLN A 462 33.58 -33.74 26.05
N ASN A 463 33.52 -33.91 27.37
CA ASN A 463 34.68 -33.81 28.28
C ASN A 463 35.41 -35.15 28.52
N GLY A 464 35.09 -36.20 27.77
CA GLY A 464 35.69 -37.53 27.93
C GLY A 464 35.10 -38.39 29.05
N ASN A 465 34.14 -37.88 29.81
CA ASN A 465 33.46 -38.60 30.89
C ASN A 465 32.39 -39.58 30.35
N PRO A 466 32.11 -40.70 31.05
CA PRO A 466 31.01 -41.58 30.69
C PRO A 466 29.67 -40.86 30.87
N VAL A 467 28.82 -40.93 29.85
CA VAL A 467 27.46 -40.37 29.85
C VAL A 467 26.48 -41.39 29.28
N ILE A 468 25.19 -41.18 29.51
CA ILE A 468 24.13 -41.89 28.77
C ILE A 468 23.58 -40.95 27.73
N ARG A 469 23.64 -41.35 26.46
CA ARG A 469 23.05 -40.59 25.37
C ARG A 469 21.69 -41.15 25.01
N LEU A 470 20.68 -40.29 25.09
CA LEU A 470 19.30 -40.57 24.73
C LEU A 470 18.97 -39.89 23.40
N ALA A 471 18.61 -40.69 22.39
CA ALA A 471 18.03 -40.19 21.14
C ALA A 471 16.51 -40.34 21.18
N ILE A 472 15.78 -39.28 20.85
CA ILE A 472 14.33 -39.29 20.62
C ILE A 472 14.07 -38.93 19.15
N SER A 473 13.27 -39.73 18.46
CA SER A 473 12.92 -39.55 17.05
C SER A 473 11.43 -39.27 16.91
N ILE A 474 11.08 -38.22 16.17
CA ILE A 474 9.70 -37.83 15.86
C ILE A 474 9.46 -37.97 14.37
N GLY A 475 8.66 -38.96 14.00
CA GLY A 475 8.25 -39.22 12.62
C GLY A 475 6.81 -38.78 12.30
N SER A 476 6.05 -38.31 13.28
CA SER A 476 4.66 -37.88 13.11
C SER A 476 4.53 -36.45 12.58
N ARG A 477 3.33 -36.11 12.09
CA ARG A 477 3.00 -34.75 11.62
C ARG A 477 2.99 -33.76 12.78
N ALA A 478 2.19 -34.04 13.81
CA ALA A 478 2.22 -33.30 15.07
C ALA A 478 3.47 -33.67 15.88
N GLY A 479 3.99 -32.69 16.61
CA GLY A 479 5.11 -32.90 17.51
C GLY A 479 4.75 -33.58 18.82
N PHE A 480 5.76 -33.84 19.62
CA PHE A 480 5.73 -34.44 20.94
C PHE A 480 6.38 -33.48 21.95
N ARG A 481 5.59 -32.91 22.86
CA ARG A 481 6.09 -32.09 23.96
C ARG A 481 6.50 -33.01 25.09
N VAL A 482 7.79 -33.06 25.40
CA VAL A 482 8.30 -33.86 26.51
C VAL A 482 7.98 -33.13 27.81
N HIS A 483 7.35 -33.84 28.77
CA HIS A 483 7.09 -33.34 30.12
C HIS A 483 8.05 -33.97 31.12
N THR A 484 8.26 -35.29 31.03
CA THR A 484 9.17 -36.00 31.92
C THR A 484 10.02 -37.03 31.18
N ILE A 485 11.27 -37.17 31.63
CA ILE A 485 12.14 -38.28 31.28
C ILE A 485 12.52 -38.98 32.58
N SER A 486 12.24 -40.27 32.69
CA SER A 486 12.51 -41.07 33.88
C SER A 486 13.40 -42.28 33.54
N LEU A 487 14.51 -42.46 34.26
CA LEU A 487 15.39 -43.62 34.09
C LEU A 487 15.49 -44.44 35.38
N PRO A 488 15.50 -45.78 35.32
CA PRO A 488 15.60 -46.60 36.52
C PRO A 488 17.03 -46.61 37.08
N LEU A 489 17.15 -46.57 38.41
CA LEU A 489 18.42 -46.63 39.12
C LEU A 489 18.79 -48.07 39.49
N ALA A 490 20.07 -48.42 39.37
CA ALA A 490 20.58 -49.73 39.75
C ALA A 490 20.60 -49.93 41.28
N HIS A 491 20.81 -48.85 42.04
CA HIS A 491 20.91 -48.80 43.50
C HIS A 491 20.32 -47.48 44.04
N ASP A 492 20.23 -47.29 45.36
CA ASP A 492 19.80 -46.03 46.00
C ASP A 492 20.92 -44.96 45.90
N SER A 493 21.32 -44.64 44.67
CA SER A 493 22.42 -43.73 44.35
C SER A 493 22.00 -42.27 44.53
N ALA A 494 22.66 -41.56 45.44
CA ALA A 494 22.54 -40.10 45.62
C ALA A 494 23.63 -39.39 44.82
N GLY A 495 23.48 -39.29 43.51
CA GLY A 495 24.40 -38.55 42.62
C GLY A 495 23.76 -37.28 42.08
N PRO A 496 24.54 -36.25 41.70
CA PRO A 496 24.01 -35.21 40.83
C PRO A 496 23.70 -35.83 39.48
N PHE A 497 22.42 -35.84 39.11
CA PHE A 497 21.96 -36.25 37.79
C PHE A 497 21.63 -35.00 37.00
N VAL A 498 22.32 -34.77 35.88
CA VAL A 498 22.08 -33.62 35.00
C VAL A 498 21.82 -34.12 33.60
N LEU A 499 20.66 -33.78 33.05
CA LEU A 499 20.29 -34.07 31.67
C LEU A 499 20.46 -32.80 30.84
N THR A 500 21.28 -32.87 29.79
CA THR A 500 21.61 -31.76 28.89
C THR A 500 21.10 -32.03 27.49
N ARG A 501 20.37 -31.07 26.90
CA ARG A 501 19.95 -31.10 25.50
C ARG A 501 21.11 -30.70 24.59
N LEU A 502 21.49 -31.56 23.64
CA LEU A 502 22.56 -31.27 22.69
C LEU A 502 22.05 -30.54 21.43
N GLY A 503 22.94 -29.77 20.80
CA GLY A 503 22.71 -29.17 19.49
C GLY A 503 22.03 -27.81 19.50
N LEU A 504 21.82 -27.21 20.68
CA LEU A 504 21.24 -25.87 20.81
C LEU A 504 22.23 -24.77 20.44
N GLU A 505 23.53 -25.05 20.52
CA GLU A 505 24.61 -24.16 20.08
C GLU A 505 24.52 -23.77 18.60
N ASP A 506 23.81 -24.56 17.78
CA ASP A 506 23.49 -24.24 16.38
C ASP A 506 22.60 -22.99 16.24
N THR A 507 21.85 -22.63 17.29
CA THR A 507 20.81 -21.59 17.25
C THR A 507 21.33 -20.20 17.57
N GLY A 508 22.48 -20.07 18.23
CA GLY A 508 23.09 -18.80 18.59
C GLY A 508 23.91 -18.85 19.89
N PRO A 509 24.61 -17.76 20.25
CA PRO A 509 25.57 -17.75 21.36
C PRO A 509 24.94 -17.56 22.76
N HIS A 510 23.65 -17.19 22.85
CA HIS A 510 23.00 -16.82 24.11
C HIS A 510 21.87 -17.80 24.44
N LEU A 511 22.19 -18.85 25.17
CA LEU A 511 21.22 -19.87 25.58
C LEU A 511 20.99 -19.83 27.09
N ASP A 512 19.77 -20.09 27.54
CA ASP A 512 19.41 -20.19 28.96
C ASP A 512 19.83 -21.56 29.53
N PRO A 513 20.87 -21.65 30.40
CA PRO A 513 21.35 -22.93 30.91
C PRO A 513 20.27 -23.71 31.67
N ALA A 514 19.30 -23.03 32.28
CA ALA A 514 18.20 -23.67 33.01
C ALA A 514 17.20 -24.39 32.08
N GLN A 515 17.17 -24.02 30.79
CA GLN A 515 16.35 -24.69 29.78
C GLN A 515 17.13 -25.74 28.98
N ILE A 516 18.46 -25.59 28.93
CA ILE A 516 19.35 -26.56 28.27
C ILE A 516 19.64 -27.78 29.16
N SER A 517 19.90 -27.54 30.45
CA SER A 517 20.32 -28.55 31.42
C SER A 517 19.38 -28.57 32.62
N VAL A 518 18.75 -29.72 32.85
CA VAL A 518 17.80 -29.93 33.96
C VAL A 518 18.37 -30.91 34.98
N SER A 519 18.24 -30.57 36.26
CA SER A 519 18.64 -31.44 37.36
C SER A 519 17.58 -32.49 37.64
N GLY A 520 17.99 -33.74 37.86
CA GLY A 520 17.09 -34.85 38.14
C GLY A 520 16.74 -34.96 39.62
N SER A 521 15.47 -35.25 39.91
CA SER A 521 15.02 -35.62 41.25
C SER A 521 14.95 -37.14 41.39
N VAL A 522 15.44 -37.70 42.50
CA VAL A 522 15.36 -39.14 42.78
C VAL A 522 14.08 -39.45 43.53
N SER A 523 13.29 -40.40 43.01
CA SER A 523 12.07 -40.91 43.63
C SER A 523 11.82 -42.35 43.16
N ASP A 524 11.37 -43.24 44.05
CA ASP A 524 10.97 -44.62 43.74
C ASP A 524 11.97 -45.41 42.87
N LYS A 525 13.27 -45.36 43.23
CA LYS A 525 14.38 -45.99 42.47
C LYS A 525 14.47 -45.55 41.00
N LYS A 526 14.04 -44.33 40.70
CA LYS A 526 14.18 -43.67 39.41
C LYS A 526 14.77 -42.28 39.60
N VAL A 527 15.48 -41.81 38.59
CA VAL A 527 15.75 -40.38 38.42
C VAL A 527 14.73 -39.83 37.44
N VAL A 528 14.08 -38.72 37.81
CA VAL A 528 13.06 -38.04 37.02
C VAL A 528 13.54 -36.64 36.68
N PHE A 529 13.50 -36.31 35.39
CA PHE A 529 13.73 -34.98 34.85
C PHE A 529 12.41 -34.38 34.40
N THR A 530 12.10 -33.16 34.85
CA THR A 530 10.96 -32.40 34.34
C THR A 530 11.50 -31.37 33.35
N LEU A 531 10.94 -31.36 32.15
CA LEU A 531 11.31 -30.44 31.08
C LEU A 531 10.06 -30.06 30.28
N ASP A 532 10.19 -29.04 29.45
CA ASP A 532 9.15 -28.60 28.54
C ASP A 532 9.86 -28.35 27.19
N ASP A 533 9.94 -29.39 26.34
CA ASP A 533 10.70 -29.38 25.09
C ASP A 533 9.86 -29.95 23.94
N ASP A 534 9.68 -29.14 22.89
CA ASP A 534 8.81 -29.45 21.76
C ASP A 534 9.59 -30.17 20.66
N LEU A 535 9.28 -31.46 20.50
CA LEU A 535 9.89 -32.34 19.51
C LEU A 535 8.99 -32.48 18.29
N LEU A 536 9.23 -31.71 17.23
CA LEU A 536 8.62 -31.79 15.90
C LEU A 536 9.36 -32.71 14.90
N SER A 537 8.84 -32.78 13.67
CA SER A 537 9.46 -33.40 12.50
C SER A 537 9.72 -32.36 11.39
N LYS A 538 10.54 -32.72 10.40
CA LYS A 538 10.88 -31.86 9.24
C LYS A 538 9.98 -32.13 8.03
N ARG A 539 9.97 -31.18 7.10
CA ARG A 539 9.40 -31.34 5.76
C ARG A 539 10.47 -31.09 4.70
N ARG A 540 10.50 -31.93 3.68
CA ARG A 540 11.33 -31.74 2.49
C ARG A 540 10.44 -31.70 1.25
N PHE A 541 10.67 -30.71 0.38
CA PHE A 541 9.93 -30.55 -0.87
C PHE A 541 10.84 -30.84 -2.06
N GLU A 542 10.82 -32.08 -2.57
CA GLU A 542 11.61 -32.49 -3.75
C GLU A 542 10.90 -32.08 -5.05
N ASN A 543 10.86 -30.78 -5.34
CA ASN A 543 10.20 -30.16 -6.51
C ASN A 543 8.69 -30.45 -6.66
N SER A 544 8.07 -30.98 -5.60
CA SER A 544 6.66 -31.34 -5.55
C SER A 544 5.89 -30.44 -4.57
N LYS A 545 4.57 -30.31 -4.75
CA LYS A 545 3.69 -29.62 -3.79
C LYS A 545 3.49 -30.41 -2.49
N LYS A 546 3.74 -31.73 -2.52
CA LYS A 546 3.64 -32.63 -1.36
C LYS A 546 5.01 -32.76 -0.67
N PRO A 547 5.06 -32.65 0.66
CA PRO A 547 6.30 -32.84 1.39
C PRO A 547 6.58 -34.32 1.68
N GLU A 548 7.86 -34.66 1.75
CA GLU A 548 8.35 -35.82 2.48
C GLU A 548 8.47 -35.45 3.96
N ILE A 549 7.94 -36.31 4.84
CA ILE A 549 8.15 -36.19 6.29
C ILE A 549 9.50 -36.80 6.62
N VAL A 550 10.42 -35.97 7.11
CA VAL A 550 11.74 -36.41 7.55
C VAL A 550 11.74 -36.47 9.09
N PRO A 551 12.01 -37.63 9.70
CA PRO A 551 12.04 -37.75 11.16
C PRO A 551 13.04 -36.76 11.78
N GLY A 552 12.60 -36.05 12.82
CA GLY A 552 13.48 -35.22 13.65
C GLY A 552 14.14 -36.08 14.71
N VAL A 553 15.47 -36.07 14.79
CA VAL A 553 16.22 -36.85 15.80
C VAL A 553 16.90 -35.91 16.78
N TYR A 554 16.75 -36.22 18.05
CA TYR A 554 17.03 -35.32 19.15
C TYR A 554 17.85 -35.98 20.23
N LEU A 555 18.90 -35.30 20.67
CA LEU A 555 19.89 -35.90 21.56
C LEU A 555 19.88 -35.23 22.93
N TYR A 556 19.88 -36.05 23.98
CA TYR A 556 20.15 -35.63 25.34
C TYR A 556 21.34 -36.42 25.90
N GLU A 557 22.15 -35.77 26.73
CA GLU A 557 23.21 -36.41 27.49
C GLU A 557 22.91 -36.35 28.98
N LEU A 558 22.94 -37.51 29.62
CA LEU A 558 22.84 -37.65 31.06
C LEU A 558 24.23 -37.87 31.65
N ALA A 559 24.68 -36.90 32.45
CA ALA A 559 25.81 -37.09 33.36
C ALA A 559 25.31 -37.80 34.63
N ALA A 560 25.83 -39.01 34.89
CA ALA A 560 25.48 -39.84 36.03
C ALA A 560 26.71 -40.60 36.55
N PRO A 561 26.75 -41.00 37.84
CA PRO A 561 27.79 -41.89 38.34
C PRO A 561 27.82 -43.21 37.56
N ASP A 562 29.01 -43.78 37.39
CA ASP A 562 29.19 -45.00 36.62
C ASP A 562 28.36 -46.16 37.21
N GLY A 563 27.66 -46.90 36.36
CA GLY A 563 26.72 -47.96 36.77
C GLY A 563 25.46 -47.50 37.52
N ALA A 564 25.18 -46.19 37.64
CA ALA A 564 24.02 -45.70 38.41
C ALA A 564 22.65 -45.99 37.75
N ILE A 565 22.61 -46.07 36.40
CA ILE A 565 21.37 -46.30 35.65
C ILE A 565 21.27 -47.78 35.25
N ALA A 566 20.16 -48.42 35.61
CA ALA A 566 19.82 -49.77 35.18
C ALA A 566 18.95 -49.73 33.92
N ASP A 567 18.85 -50.86 33.20
CA ASP A 567 17.81 -51.16 32.21
C ASP A 567 17.38 -49.96 31.33
N LEU A 568 18.27 -49.46 30.48
CA LEU A 568 18.01 -48.28 29.61
C LEU A 568 16.74 -48.40 28.75
N GLU A 569 16.34 -49.63 28.38
CA GLU A 569 15.11 -49.90 27.63
C GLU A 569 13.83 -49.61 28.42
N LYS A 570 13.91 -49.58 29.76
CA LYS A 570 12.80 -49.27 30.68
C LYS A 570 12.70 -47.79 31.02
N ALA A 571 13.47 -46.91 30.36
CA ALA A 571 13.25 -45.48 30.50
C ALA A 571 11.82 -45.11 30.07
N ALA A 572 11.21 -44.18 30.78
CA ALA A 572 9.87 -43.67 30.47
C ALA A 572 9.97 -42.21 30.07
N ILE A 573 9.52 -41.89 28.87
CA ILE A 573 9.48 -40.53 28.33
C ILE A 573 8.03 -40.19 28.12
N GLU A 574 7.51 -39.34 28.99
CA GLU A 574 6.12 -38.91 29.00
C GLU A 574 6.00 -37.55 28.35
N GLY A 575 4.97 -37.37 27.54
CA GLY A 575 4.71 -36.14 26.84
C GLY A 575 3.27 -35.99 26.38
N SER A 576 3.02 -34.92 25.62
CA SER A 576 1.74 -34.65 25.00
C SER A 576 1.90 -34.24 23.54
N ASN A 577 0.81 -34.24 22.80
CA ASN A 577 0.80 -33.69 21.44
C ASN A 577 1.00 -32.16 21.48
N THR A 578 1.93 -31.63 20.68
CA THR A 578 2.31 -30.19 20.70
C THR A 578 1.21 -29.27 20.13
N ILE A 579 0.33 -29.81 19.28
CA ILE A 579 -0.75 -29.07 18.62
C ILE A 579 -2.02 -29.07 19.46
N THR A 580 -2.47 -30.25 19.88
CA THR A 580 -3.74 -30.40 20.58
C THR A 580 -3.63 -30.14 22.08
N GLY A 581 -2.40 -30.21 22.63
CA GLY A 581 -2.13 -30.16 24.07
C GLY A 581 -2.72 -31.34 24.86
N LYS A 582 -3.34 -32.32 24.18
CA LYS A 582 -4.04 -33.44 24.80
C LYS A 582 -3.22 -34.73 24.74
N GLY A 583 -3.51 -35.62 25.69
CA GLY A 583 -2.99 -36.98 25.75
C GLY A 583 -1.78 -37.15 26.67
N GLN A 584 -1.79 -38.23 27.44
CA GLN A 584 -0.60 -38.76 28.10
C GLN A 584 0.05 -39.75 27.14
N LEU A 585 1.06 -39.30 26.40
CA LEU A 585 1.76 -40.07 25.40
C LEU A 585 3.10 -40.56 25.95
N PHE A 586 3.52 -41.76 25.52
CA PHE A 586 4.81 -42.33 25.89
C PHE A 586 5.62 -42.62 24.64
N ALA A 587 6.89 -42.20 24.63
CA ALA A 587 7.81 -42.59 23.56
C ALA A 587 8.05 -44.11 23.62
N LYS A 588 8.13 -44.76 22.46
CA LYS A 588 8.34 -46.21 22.34
C LYS A 588 9.82 -46.54 22.20
N TRP A 589 10.32 -47.50 22.96
CA TRP A 589 11.68 -48.02 22.77
C TRP A 589 11.85 -48.60 21.36
N ASN A 590 12.90 -48.20 20.66
CA ASN A 590 13.28 -48.78 19.37
C ASN A 590 14.78 -49.11 19.34
N GLY A 591 15.12 -50.38 19.56
CA GLY A 591 16.51 -50.85 19.52
C GLY A 591 17.22 -50.66 18.17
N LYS A 592 16.48 -50.46 17.07
CA LYS A 592 17.03 -50.18 15.73
C LYS A 592 17.26 -48.69 15.47
N LEU A 593 16.78 -47.79 16.34
CA LEU A 593 17.04 -46.36 16.20
C LEU A 593 18.56 -46.13 16.22
N GLU A 594 19.05 -45.33 15.29
CA GLU A 594 20.44 -44.89 15.29
C GLU A 594 20.62 -43.81 16.35
N VAL A 595 21.63 -43.95 17.21
CA VAL A 595 22.03 -42.91 18.16
C VAL A 595 23.33 -42.30 17.64
N PRO A 596 23.28 -41.10 17.05
CA PRO A 596 24.46 -40.40 16.58
C PRO A 596 25.57 -40.30 17.63
N ALA A 597 26.81 -40.54 17.20
CA ALA A 597 28.00 -40.34 18.02
C ALA A 597 28.26 -38.85 18.32
N GLU A 598 27.70 -37.95 17.52
CA GLU A 598 27.75 -36.51 17.67
C GLU A 598 26.46 -35.89 17.09
N HIS A 599 26.09 -34.71 17.60
CA HIS A 599 25.05 -33.90 16.97
C HIS A 599 25.56 -33.37 15.63
N ARG A 600 24.70 -33.37 14.60
CA ARG A 600 25.01 -32.75 13.30
C ARG A 600 24.34 -31.39 13.22
N LYS A 601 25.05 -30.39 12.70
CA LYS A 601 24.46 -29.06 12.48
C LYS A 601 23.14 -29.17 11.70
N ASN A 602 22.09 -28.48 12.17
CA ASN A 602 20.75 -28.48 11.56
C ASN A 602 19.99 -29.82 11.62
N SER A 603 20.25 -30.70 12.60
CA SER A 603 19.69 -32.07 12.63
C SER A 603 18.56 -32.42 13.62
N VAL A 604 18.04 -31.58 14.54
CA VAL A 604 17.26 -30.32 14.37
C VAL A 604 16.93 -29.68 15.74
N TRP A 605 16.57 -28.38 15.80
CA TRP A 605 15.72 -27.77 16.86
C TRP A 605 14.98 -26.52 16.28
N TRP A 606 13.81 -26.08 16.76
CA TRP A 606 12.88 -25.22 15.96
C TRP A 606 11.88 -24.37 16.76
N GLU A 607 12.23 -23.92 17.96
CA GLU A 607 11.66 -22.69 18.49
C GLU A 607 12.81 -21.92 19.15
N PRO A 608 13.86 -21.54 18.37
CA PRO A 608 15.15 -21.10 18.90
C PRO A 608 15.02 -19.99 19.96
N ASP A 609 14.01 -19.14 19.84
CA ASP A 609 13.77 -18.00 20.73
C ASP A 609 13.34 -18.42 22.14
N ARG A 610 12.79 -19.63 22.31
CA ARG A 610 12.36 -20.15 23.62
C ARG A 610 13.54 -20.36 24.57
N PHE A 611 14.67 -20.82 24.04
CA PHE A 611 15.88 -21.15 24.80
C PHE A 611 16.88 -20.01 24.80
N GLN A 612 16.58 -18.90 24.11
CA GLN A 612 17.45 -17.74 24.06
C GLN A 612 17.25 -16.83 25.26
N GLN A 613 18.35 -16.37 25.83
CA GLN A 613 18.32 -15.20 26.68
C GLN A 613 18.32 -13.96 25.79
N ARG A 614 17.43 -12.99 26.05
CA ARG A 614 17.51 -11.70 25.37
C ARG A 614 18.82 -11.02 25.74
N GLU A 615 19.59 -10.66 24.74
CA GLU A 615 20.86 -9.95 24.93
C GLU A 615 20.57 -8.62 25.62
N GLN A 616 21.13 -8.43 26.81
CA GLN A 616 20.97 -7.20 27.58
C GLN A 616 22.10 -6.23 27.19
N ILE A 617 21.80 -5.30 26.30
CA ILE A 617 22.77 -4.29 25.87
C ILE A 617 22.65 -3.10 26.79
N THR A 618 23.74 -2.75 27.47
CA THR A 618 23.79 -1.62 28.40
C THR A 618 24.68 -0.50 27.87
N TYR A 619 24.11 0.69 27.72
CA TYR A 619 24.85 1.93 27.50
C TYR A 619 24.99 2.70 28.80
N SER A 620 26.24 3.05 29.13
CA SER A 620 26.60 3.77 30.36
C SER A 620 27.67 4.83 30.08
N GLY A 621 27.53 6.00 30.70
CA GLY A 621 28.47 7.11 30.51
C GLY A 621 28.33 7.76 29.13
N LYS A 622 29.43 8.22 28.53
CA LYS A 622 29.42 8.86 27.21
C LYS A 622 29.56 7.82 26.10
N VAL A 623 28.57 7.73 25.22
CA VAL A 623 28.54 6.77 24.09
C VAL A 623 28.43 7.54 22.78
N SER A 624 29.43 7.41 21.90
CA SER A 624 29.41 8.03 20.57
C SER A 624 28.92 7.03 19.53
N ILE A 625 27.85 7.39 18.80
CA ILE A 625 27.19 6.55 17.81
C ILE A 625 27.36 7.21 16.44
N LYS A 626 28.19 6.61 15.58
CA LYS A 626 28.60 7.19 14.29
C LYS A 626 27.87 6.63 13.07
N GLU A 627 27.14 5.55 13.27
CA GLU A 627 26.38 4.80 12.27
C GLU A 627 25.09 4.30 12.93
N ASP A 628 24.07 3.98 12.12
CA ASP A 628 22.79 3.50 12.63
C ASP A 628 22.97 2.28 13.53
N ARG A 629 22.24 2.28 14.65
CA ARG A 629 22.21 1.17 15.60
C ARG A 629 20.84 0.55 15.58
N SER A 630 20.75 -0.61 14.93
CA SER A 630 19.55 -1.43 14.87
C SER A 630 19.63 -2.55 15.90
N PHE A 631 18.53 -2.78 16.62
CA PHE A 631 18.39 -3.85 17.60
C PHE A 631 17.24 -4.76 17.17
N SER A 632 17.49 -6.07 17.18
CA SER A 632 16.47 -7.06 16.84
C SER A 632 15.56 -7.35 18.03
N LYS A 633 14.53 -8.17 17.79
CA LYS A 633 13.55 -8.55 18.82
C LYS A 633 14.15 -9.28 20.03
N ASP A 634 15.35 -9.83 19.86
CA ASP A 634 16.06 -10.63 20.86
C ASP A 634 17.03 -9.77 21.70
N GLN A 635 17.06 -8.46 21.48
CA GLN A 635 17.97 -7.53 22.15
C GLN A 635 17.17 -6.48 22.94
N ASP A 636 17.45 -6.35 24.23
CA ASP A 636 16.94 -5.27 25.06
C ASP A 636 18.03 -4.21 25.25
N LEU A 637 17.68 -2.94 25.06
CA LEU A 637 18.60 -1.82 25.25
C LEU A 637 18.27 -1.07 26.54
N THR A 638 19.22 -1.06 27.47
CA THR A 638 19.16 -0.26 28.69
C THR A 638 20.20 0.86 28.67
N VAL A 639 19.75 2.10 28.85
CA VAL A 639 20.61 3.28 29.01
C VAL A 639 20.53 3.74 30.46
N THR A 640 21.66 3.71 31.16
CA THR A 640 21.73 3.92 32.61
C THR A 640 21.79 5.41 32.99
N ALA A 641 21.44 5.74 34.24
CA ALA A 641 21.39 7.12 34.73
C ALA A 641 22.71 7.89 34.56
N GLY A 642 22.61 9.13 34.08
CA GLY A 642 23.74 10.02 33.81
C GLY A 642 24.51 9.72 32.52
N SER A 643 23.95 8.87 31.64
CA SER A 643 24.57 8.57 30.34
C SER A 643 24.27 9.64 29.30
N GLU A 644 25.19 9.81 28.36
CA GLU A 644 25.11 10.75 27.25
C GLU A 644 25.31 10.00 25.93
N LEU A 645 24.23 9.85 25.14
CA LEU A 645 24.29 9.29 23.79
C LEU A 645 24.51 10.43 22.79
N ILE A 646 25.62 10.37 22.06
CA ILE A 646 26.07 11.40 21.12
C ILE A 646 26.03 10.81 19.71
N LEU A 647 25.01 11.15 18.94
CA LEU A 647 24.76 10.61 17.60
C LEU A 647 25.33 11.53 16.51
N SER A 648 25.92 10.97 15.45
CA SER A 648 26.29 11.71 14.24
C SER A 648 25.06 12.20 13.45
N PRO A 649 25.20 13.21 12.57
CA PRO A 649 24.09 13.67 11.74
C PRO A 649 23.46 12.57 10.90
N GLY A 650 22.13 12.51 10.87
CA GLY A 650 21.35 11.49 10.16
C GLY A 650 21.36 10.09 10.78
N VAL A 651 22.15 9.84 11.83
CA VAL A 651 22.27 8.52 12.47
C VAL A 651 21.10 8.26 13.42
N SER A 652 20.58 7.04 13.41
CA SER A 652 19.40 6.63 14.16
C SER A 652 19.68 5.51 15.17
N LEU A 653 18.86 5.49 16.22
CA LEU A 653 18.73 4.39 17.16
C LEU A 653 17.38 3.70 16.87
N TYR A 654 17.42 2.47 16.39
CA TYR A 654 16.26 1.77 15.88
C TYR A 654 16.10 0.41 16.55
N LEU A 655 14.96 0.15 17.19
CA LEU A 655 14.64 -1.16 17.76
C LEU A 655 13.45 -1.74 17.03
N ARG A 656 13.56 -2.99 16.60
CA ARG A 656 12.47 -3.78 16.04
C ARG A 656 12.17 -4.94 16.99
N GLY A 657 11.11 -4.86 17.77
CA GLY A 657 10.93 -5.75 18.92
C GLY A 657 11.77 -5.33 20.13
N GLY A 658 11.96 -6.29 21.05
CA GLY A 658 12.76 -6.06 22.27
C GLY A 658 12.17 -4.99 23.19
N THR A 659 13.01 -4.42 24.06
CA THR A 659 12.62 -3.36 24.98
C THR A 659 13.66 -2.25 25.05
N LEU A 660 13.22 -1.00 24.86
CA LEU A 660 14.02 0.19 25.15
C LEU A 660 13.77 0.70 26.57
N ARG A 661 14.82 0.80 27.39
CA ARG A 661 14.78 1.38 28.74
C ARG A 661 15.82 2.49 28.87
N MET A 662 15.39 3.75 28.95
CA MET A 662 16.27 4.87 29.32
C MET A 662 15.92 5.30 30.73
N LEU A 663 16.79 4.98 31.69
CA LEU A 663 16.49 5.03 33.13
C LEU A 663 17.34 6.10 33.83
N GLY A 664 17.02 7.37 33.57
CA GLY A 664 17.62 8.50 34.27
C GLY A 664 17.02 8.76 35.66
N THR A 665 17.73 9.55 36.46
CA THR A 665 17.18 10.18 37.69
C THR A 665 17.14 11.70 37.52
N PRO A 666 16.39 12.45 38.36
CA PRO A 666 16.38 13.91 38.29
C PRO A 666 17.77 14.55 38.39
N GLU A 667 18.66 13.98 39.20
CA GLU A 667 20.04 14.44 39.39
C GLU A 667 20.98 13.98 38.28
N ARG A 668 20.65 12.87 37.61
CA ARG A 668 21.47 12.19 36.60
C ARG A 668 20.58 11.75 35.43
N PRO A 669 20.09 12.69 34.62
CA PRO A 669 19.23 12.36 33.48
C PRO A 669 20.01 11.58 32.42
N VAL A 670 19.30 10.86 31.56
CA VAL A 670 19.86 10.35 30.30
C VAL A 670 19.78 11.46 29.27
N VAL A 671 20.87 11.75 28.56
CA VAL A 671 20.92 12.80 27.53
C VAL A 671 21.17 12.16 26.17
N VAL A 672 20.33 12.47 25.19
CA VAL A 672 20.52 12.07 23.78
C VAL A 672 20.62 13.32 22.94
N ARG A 673 21.72 13.46 22.19
CA ARG A 673 21.93 14.64 21.34
C ARG A 673 22.74 14.35 20.09
N SER A 674 22.63 15.25 19.12
CA SER A 674 23.57 15.29 18.01
C SER A 674 24.98 15.71 18.47
N VAL A 675 26.00 15.18 17.82
CA VAL A 675 27.40 15.63 17.93
C VAL A 675 27.56 17.06 17.39
N ASP A 676 26.77 17.40 16.37
CA ASP A 676 26.76 18.70 15.69
C ASP A 676 25.41 19.36 15.99
N PRO A 677 25.35 20.39 16.85
CA PRO A 677 24.09 21.06 17.19
C PRO A 677 23.37 21.70 16.00
N THR A 678 24.04 21.85 14.85
CA THR A 678 23.46 22.43 13.63
C THR A 678 22.92 21.39 12.66
N ARG A 679 23.23 20.10 12.87
CA ARG A 679 22.77 19.01 12.01
C ARG A 679 22.17 17.89 12.86
N PRO A 680 20.87 17.60 12.72
CA PRO A 680 20.19 16.68 13.59
C PRO A 680 20.66 15.25 13.34
N PHE A 681 20.60 14.43 14.38
CA PHE A 681 20.63 12.98 14.19
C PHE A 681 19.33 12.54 13.48
N GLY A 682 19.25 11.27 13.09
CA GLY A 682 18.05 10.71 12.49
C GLY A 682 16.94 10.59 13.52
N VAL A 683 16.64 9.38 13.98
CA VAL A 683 15.52 9.12 14.91
C VAL A 683 15.92 8.23 16.07
N ILE A 684 15.13 8.29 17.13
CA ILE A 684 14.96 7.17 18.06
C ILE A 684 13.62 6.53 17.71
N ALA A 685 13.63 5.28 17.26
CA ALA A 685 12.44 4.60 16.79
C ALA A 685 12.33 3.20 17.40
N VAL A 686 11.14 2.86 17.85
CA VAL A 686 10.76 1.49 18.21
C VAL A 686 9.61 1.06 17.29
N VAL A 687 9.74 -0.12 16.70
CA VAL A 687 8.73 -0.77 15.86
C VAL A 687 8.44 -2.11 16.47
N GLU A 688 7.20 -2.32 16.91
CA GLU A 688 6.75 -3.55 17.55
C GLU A 688 7.50 -3.80 18.88
N GLY A 689 6.79 -4.04 19.97
CA GLY A 689 7.43 -4.15 21.28
C GLY A 689 6.58 -3.53 22.37
N LYS A 690 6.81 -3.99 23.60
CA LYS A 690 6.04 -3.57 24.76
C LYS A 690 6.97 -3.17 25.88
N ASP A 691 6.41 -2.48 26.88
CA ASP A 691 7.10 -2.10 28.10
C ASP A 691 8.32 -1.20 27.86
N HIS A 692 8.29 -0.38 26.81
CA HIS A 692 9.31 0.64 26.59
C HIS A 692 9.20 1.74 27.66
N VAL A 693 10.32 2.11 28.29
CA VAL A 693 10.34 3.07 29.39
C VAL A 693 11.40 4.13 29.14
N LEU A 694 10.99 5.40 29.08
CA LEU A 694 11.89 6.55 29.12
C LEU A 694 11.56 7.35 30.39
N LYS A 695 12.53 7.43 31.31
CA LYS A 695 12.39 8.14 32.59
C LYS A 695 13.53 9.12 32.80
N ASN A 696 13.21 10.39 33.06
CA ASN A 696 14.19 11.50 33.20
C ASN A 696 15.17 11.55 32.02
N VAL A 697 14.63 11.75 30.81
CA VAL A 697 15.38 11.73 29.56
C VAL A 697 15.34 13.11 28.91
N GLN A 698 16.47 13.57 28.41
CA GLN A 698 16.58 14.80 27.61
C GLN A 698 16.98 14.42 26.19
N ILE A 699 16.20 14.82 25.20
CA ILE A 699 16.46 14.54 23.78
C ILE A 699 16.55 15.87 23.03
N LYS A 700 17.65 16.09 22.30
CA LYS A 700 17.85 17.32 21.53
C LYS A 700 18.42 17.07 20.13
N GLY A 701 17.76 17.64 19.12
CA GLY A 701 18.27 17.67 17.75
C GLY A 701 18.10 16.36 16.99
N GLY A 702 16.93 15.73 17.11
CA GLY A 702 16.50 14.62 16.24
C GLY A 702 15.66 15.14 15.06
N SER A 703 15.49 14.32 14.03
CA SER A 703 14.78 14.67 12.79
C SER A 703 13.84 13.54 12.38
N SER A 704 13.71 13.27 11.08
CA SER A 704 13.05 12.10 10.50
C SER A 704 14.09 11.16 9.90
N ALA A 705 13.75 9.88 9.73
CA ALA A 705 14.56 8.92 8.99
C ALA A 705 13.67 7.97 8.20
N ARG A 706 14.25 7.33 7.18
CA ARG A 706 13.66 6.17 6.53
C ARG A 706 14.57 4.97 6.79
N ILE A 707 14.05 3.96 7.50
CA ILE A 707 14.79 2.74 7.88
C ILE A 707 13.86 1.57 7.57
N ASP A 708 14.37 0.52 6.90
CA ASP A 708 13.59 -0.66 6.48
C ASP A 708 12.28 -0.33 5.72
N ASP A 709 12.33 0.64 4.80
CA ASP A 709 11.18 1.20 4.06
C ASP A 709 10.11 1.90 4.92
N ILE A 710 10.32 2.05 6.22
CA ILE A 710 9.43 2.78 7.14
C ILE A 710 9.87 4.24 7.22
N TYR A 711 8.93 5.17 7.03
CA TYR A 711 9.19 6.59 7.26
C TYR A 711 8.83 7.00 8.69
N PHE A 712 9.83 7.37 9.47
CA PHE A 712 9.69 7.89 10.83
C PHE A 712 9.71 9.42 10.80
N ALA A 713 8.56 10.03 11.04
CA ALA A 713 8.39 11.47 10.84
C ALA A 713 8.98 12.33 11.97
N GLY A 714 8.99 11.81 13.21
CA GLY A 714 9.40 12.54 14.41
C GLY A 714 10.78 12.12 14.91
N SER A 715 11.30 12.84 15.90
CA SER A 715 12.58 12.53 16.55
C SER A 715 12.50 11.30 17.46
N LEU A 716 11.31 11.05 18.01
CA LEU A 716 11.00 9.89 18.85
C LEU A 716 9.74 9.20 18.29
N ASN A 717 9.83 7.92 17.95
CA ASN A 717 8.78 7.21 17.22
C ASN A 717 8.42 5.89 17.89
N PHE A 718 7.12 5.62 17.98
CA PHE A 718 6.53 4.37 18.49
C PHE A 718 5.54 3.84 17.45
N HIS A 719 5.93 2.81 16.69
CA HIS A 719 5.08 2.21 15.66
C HIS A 719 4.68 0.80 16.10
N GLU A 720 3.37 0.52 16.23
CA GLU A 720 2.84 -0.76 16.72
C GLU A 720 3.45 -1.16 18.09
N SER A 721 3.81 -0.16 18.92
CA SER A 721 4.54 -0.35 20.19
C SER A 721 3.78 0.19 21.40
N GLU A 722 4.08 -0.36 22.58
CA GLU A 722 3.57 0.12 23.86
C GLU A 722 4.70 0.70 24.73
N GLY A 723 4.47 1.89 25.32
CA GLY A 723 5.49 2.54 26.15
C GLY A 723 5.00 3.63 27.09
N SER A 724 5.85 3.97 28.08
CA SER A 724 5.64 5.04 29.04
C SER A 724 6.82 6.03 29.04
N LEU A 725 6.51 7.32 28.90
CA LEU A 725 7.46 8.43 28.93
C LEU A 725 7.17 9.27 30.18
N GLU A 726 8.13 9.40 31.08
CA GLU A 726 8.00 10.12 32.34
C GLU A 726 9.17 11.09 32.50
N HIS A 727 8.90 12.38 32.75
CA HIS A 727 9.95 13.42 32.86
C HIS A 727 10.86 13.48 31.61
N LEU A 728 10.24 13.48 30.43
CA LEU A 728 10.92 13.72 29.15
C LEU A 728 11.05 15.23 28.91
N ASP A 729 12.25 15.71 28.55
CA ASP A 729 12.50 17.03 27.96
C ASP A 729 12.90 16.81 26.49
N LEU A 730 11.96 17.05 25.56
CA LEU A 730 12.21 16.92 24.13
C LEU A 730 12.37 18.29 23.47
N ARG A 731 13.48 18.50 22.76
CA ARG A 731 13.79 19.75 22.07
C ARG A 731 14.09 19.54 20.60
N ASP A 732 13.64 20.48 19.77
CA ASP A 732 13.93 20.53 18.33
C ASP A 732 13.40 19.30 17.56
N GLY A 733 12.28 18.72 18.00
CA GLY A 733 11.66 17.53 17.42
C GLY A 733 10.28 17.24 18.03
N PHE A 734 9.58 16.22 17.53
CA PHE A 734 8.25 15.83 17.98
C PHE A 734 8.12 14.30 18.15
N ILE A 735 7.09 13.85 18.85
CA ILE A 735 6.79 12.44 19.11
C ILE A 735 5.78 11.95 18.09
N SER A 736 6.07 10.83 17.43
CA SER A 736 5.15 10.17 16.47
C SER A 736 4.74 8.80 17.01
N VAL A 737 3.44 8.58 17.17
CA VAL A 737 2.88 7.29 17.61
C VAL A 737 1.93 6.77 16.54
N ARG A 738 2.19 5.55 16.04
CA ARG A 738 1.37 4.89 15.01
C ARG A 738 0.96 3.51 15.45
N GLY A 739 -0.33 3.16 15.42
CA GLY A 739 -0.84 1.83 15.78
C GLY A 739 -0.69 1.41 17.26
N GLY A 740 0.13 2.12 18.04
CA GLY A 740 0.53 1.73 19.39
C GLY A 740 -0.19 2.42 20.54
N LYS A 741 0.33 2.21 21.75
CA LYS A 741 -0.19 2.79 22.99
C LYS A 741 0.94 3.48 23.77
N VAL A 742 0.88 4.80 23.90
CA VAL A 742 1.90 5.57 24.62
C VAL A 742 1.28 6.43 25.71
N GLU A 743 1.84 6.37 26.91
CA GLU A 743 1.50 7.28 27.99
C GLU A 743 2.66 8.24 28.26
N ILE A 744 2.36 9.55 28.30
CA ILE A 744 3.33 10.62 28.50
C ILE A 744 2.94 11.36 29.78
N ARG A 745 3.84 11.41 30.76
CA ARG A 745 3.62 12.02 32.08
C ARG A 745 4.69 13.02 32.45
N ASP A 746 4.28 14.14 33.05
CA ASP A 746 5.14 15.11 33.73
C ASP A 746 6.37 15.52 32.88
N SER A 747 6.12 15.79 31.59
CA SER A 747 7.13 15.99 30.56
C SER A 747 6.98 17.37 29.91
N GLU A 748 8.05 17.85 29.27
CA GLU A 748 8.07 19.11 28.53
C GLU A 748 8.54 18.88 27.09
N VAL A 749 7.87 19.50 26.12
CA VAL A 749 8.31 19.51 24.73
C VAL A 749 8.48 20.95 24.27
N HIS A 750 9.69 21.28 23.81
CA HIS A 750 10.09 22.61 23.35
C HIS A 750 10.35 22.60 21.85
N ASN A 751 9.40 23.05 21.03
CA ASN A 751 9.59 23.04 19.58
C ASN A 751 8.70 24.05 18.83
N ILE A 752 8.91 24.10 17.51
CA ILE A 752 8.20 24.97 16.57
C ILE A 752 6.87 24.40 16.08
N PHE A 753 6.52 23.16 16.46
CA PHE A 753 5.34 22.47 15.95
C PHE A 753 4.15 22.78 16.86
N PRO A 754 2.99 23.14 16.29
CA PRO A 754 1.79 23.40 17.09
C PRO A 754 1.26 22.15 17.80
N PHE A 755 1.54 20.96 17.24
CA PHE A 755 1.13 19.66 17.76
C PHE A 755 2.35 18.73 17.83
N PRO A 756 3.12 18.78 18.93
CA PRO A 756 4.39 18.08 19.05
C PRO A 756 4.26 16.61 19.45
N VAL A 757 3.02 16.13 19.62
CA VAL A 757 2.67 14.73 19.77
C VAL A 757 1.69 14.40 18.66
N GLN A 758 2.11 13.57 17.72
CA GLN A 758 1.31 13.13 16.58
C GLN A 758 0.89 11.68 16.80
N SER A 759 -0.41 11.41 16.68
CA SER A 759 -0.97 10.08 16.84
C SER A 759 -1.75 9.68 15.59
N GLU A 760 -1.45 8.52 15.02
CA GLU A 760 -2.19 7.94 13.91
C GLU A 760 -2.59 6.50 14.25
N ARG A 761 -3.89 6.22 14.31
CA ARG A 761 -4.42 4.89 14.70
C ARG A 761 -3.85 4.39 16.05
N ALA A 762 -3.47 5.31 16.92
CA ALA A 762 -2.81 5.03 18.18
C ALA A 762 -3.62 5.58 19.36
N PHE A 763 -3.37 5.02 20.55
CA PHE A 763 -3.86 5.57 21.81
C PHE A 763 -2.73 6.32 22.50
N VAL A 764 -2.86 7.64 22.63
CA VAL A 764 -1.90 8.48 23.36
C VAL A 764 -2.59 9.13 24.55
N ARG A 765 -1.99 8.98 25.73
CA ARG A 765 -2.45 9.62 26.97
C ARG A 765 -1.42 10.62 27.46
N GLU A 766 -1.79 11.90 27.48
CA GLU A 766 -0.98 12.99 28.00
C GLU A 766 -1.43 13.37 29.42
N VAL A 767 -0.51 13.38 30.38
CA VAL A 767 -0.75 13.77 31.79
C VAL A 767 0.31 14.79 32.19
N ASN A 768 -0.10 16.02 32.52
CA ASN A 768 0.83 17.12 32.86
C ASN A 768 1.91 17.36 31.78
N LEU A 769 1.59 17.17 30.50
CA LEU A 769 2.48 17.49 29.39
C LEU A 769 2.48 18.99 29.14
N LYS A 770 3.63 19.64 29.27
CA LYS A 770 3.81 21.05 28.95
C LYS A 770 4.31 21.20 27.51
N HIS A 771 3.55 21.95 26.72
CA HIS A 771 3.90 22.32 25.35
C HIS A 771 4.51 23.72 25.36
N ASP A 772 5.83 23.83 25.30
CA ASP A 772 6.54 25.11 25.22
C ASP A 772 6.81 25.44 23.75
N HIS A 773 5.85 26.13 23.14
CA HIS A 773 5.91 26.47 21.72
C HIS A 773 6.94 27.58 21.46
N VAL A 774 7.99 27.24 20.72
CA VAL A 774 9.01 28.17 20.24
C VAL A 774 8.48 28.87 18.99
N ALA A 775 8.39 30.20 19.03
CA ALA A 775 7.92 30.99 17.89
C ALA A 775 8.81 30.74 16.65
N PRO A 776 8.25 30.31 15.50
CA PRO A 776 9.04 30.06 14.31
C PRO A 776 9.44 31.38 13.65
N VAL A 777 10.74 31.62 13.53
CA VAL A 777 11.30 32.83 12.92
C VAL A 777 12.46 32.50 11.97
N HIS A 778 12.60 33.29 10.91
CA HIS A 778 13.83 33.30 10.11
C HIS A 778 14.91 34.04 10.87
N HIS A 779 15.96 33.34 11.29
CA HIS A 779 17.13 33.97 11.87
C HIS A 779 18.07 34.50 10.79
N ARG A 780 18.61 35.71 10.99
CA ARG A 780 19.60 36.31 10.09
C ARG A 780 20.84 35.43 9.89
N SER A 781 21.18 34.59 10.87
CA SER A 781 22.27 33.61 10.77
C SER A 781 22.14 32.64 9.59
N LEU A 782 20.93 32.44 9.03
CA LEU A 782 20.71 31.63 7.83
C LEU A 782 21.58 32.08 6.64
N LEU A 783 21.85 33.38 6.52
CA LEU A 783 22.69 33.94 5.45
C LEU A 783 24.15 33.46 5.48
N LYS A 784 24.61 32.94 6.63
CA LYS A 784 25.98 32.43 6.83
C LYS A 784 26.10 30.92 6.62
N LYS A 785 24.98 30.22 6.41
CA LYS A 785 24.93 28.77 6.24
C LYS A 785 24.81 28.38 4.77
N GLU A 786 25.18 27.15 4.43
CA GLU A 786 24.92 26.57 3.12
C GLU A 786 23.41 26.45 2.86
N GLY A 787 22.94 26.91 1.71
CA GLY A 787 21.53 26.90 1.32
C GLY A 787 21.17 25.72 0.42
N PHE A 788 20.00 25.13 0.65
CA PHE A 788 19.46 23.97 -0.07
C PHE A 788 18.23 24.33 -0.90
N GLY A 789 18.04 23.59 -2.00
CA GLY A 789 17.01 23.83 -3.01
C GLY A 789 17.60 24.25 -4.36
N THR A 790 16.80 24.92 -5.18
CA THR A 790 17.22 25.56 -6.42
C THR A 790 17.55 27.04 -6.15
N ALA A 791 18.77 27.44 -6.53
CA ALA A 791 19.25 28.80 -6.36
C ALA A 791 18.42 29.83 -7.15
N ALA A 792 18.53 31.09 -6.73
CA ALA A 792 17.87 32.20 -7.41
C ALA A 792 18.28 32.25 -8.89
N ARG A 793 17.28 32.36 -9.75
CA ARG A 793 17.42 32.49 -11.20
C ARG A 793 16.51 33.59 -11.72
N VAL A 794 16.87 34.19 -12.85
CA VAL A 794 16.06 35.26 -13.45
C VAL A 794 14.88 34.64 -14.21
N GLU A 795 13.69 34.80 -13.65
CA GLU A 795 12.43 34.52 -14.33
C GLU A 795 12.01 35.74 -15.16
N ARG A 796 11.62 35.50 -16.40
CA ARG A 796 11.22 36.53 -17.38
C ARG A 796 9.80 36.25 -17.82
N GLU A 797 8.88 37.13 -17.48
CA GLU A 797 7.45 36.91 -17.76
C GLU A 797 6.77 38.16 -18.32
N TYR A 798 5.89 37.95 -19.31
CA TYR A 798 4.80 38.89 -19.60
C TYR A 798 3.60 38.54 -18.74
N LYS A 799 2.93 39.56 -18.19
CA LYS A 799 1.72 39.43 -17.38
C LYS A 799 0.68 40.44 -17.78
N TRP A 800 -0.51 39.97 -18.08
CA TRP A 800 -1.61 40.81 -18.50
C TRP A 800 -2.89 40.41 -17.77
N SER A 801 -3.53 41.36 -17.09
CA SER A 801 -4.85 41.15 -16.48
C SER A 801 -5.89 41.01 -17.59
N VAL A 802 -6.79 40.06 -17.44
CA VAL A 802 -7.87 39.79 -18.38
C VAL A 802 -9.17 40.30 -17.76
N GLY A 803 -9.92 41.11 -18.50
CA GLY A 803 -11.17 41.69 -18.06
C GLY A 803 -12.33 41.34 -18.99
N THR A 804 -13.43 40.86 -18.41
CA THR A 804 -14.74 40.79 -19.07
C THR A 804 -15.78 41.57 -18.27
N PRO A 805 -16.61 42.40 -18.92
CA PRO A 805 -17.77 42.99 -18.26
C PRO A 805 -18.82 41.90 -18.00
N GLY A 806 -18.97 41.45 -16.75
CA GLY A 806 -20.19 40.81 -16.25
C GLY A 806 -20.46 39.34 -16.63
N GLU A 807 -19.56 38.65 -17.34
CA GLU A 807 -19.72 37.22 -17.70
C GLU A 807 -18.58 36.35 -17.15
N ASP A 808 -18.92 35.16 -16.64
CA ASP A 808 -17.97 34.11 -16.25
C ASP A 808 -17.26 33.58 -17.51
N LEU A 809 -15.97 33.88 -17.65
CA LEU A 809 -15.13 33.33 -18.72
C LEU A 809 -14.91 31.83 -18.54
N ASP A 810 -15.18 31.06 -19.59
CA ASP A 810 -14.76 29.66 -19.67
C ASP A 810 -13.26 29.59 -20.04
N LEU A 811 -12.42 29.46 -19.02
CA LEU A 811 -10.96 29.47 -19.16
C LEU A 811 -10.46 28.42 -20.16
N ALA A 812 -11.07 27.24 -20.18
CA ALA A 812 -10.66 26.15 -21.07
C ALA A 812 -10.89 26.53 -22.54
N SER A 813 -12.04 27.11 -22.85
CA SER A 813 -12.36 27.57 -24.21
C SER A 813 -11.42 28.70 -24.66
N VAL A 814 -11.12 29.64 -23.77
CA VAL A 814 -10.19 30.75 -24.06
C VAL A 814 -8.76 30.24 -24.25
N ALA A 815 -8.31 29.32 -23.40
CA ALA A 815 -7.00 28.70 -23.52
C ALA A 815 -6.89 27.92 -24.84
N GLU A 816 -7.92 27.19 -25.25
CA GLU A 816 -7.91 26.49 -26.53
C GLU A 816 -7.85 27.45 -27.73
N GLY A 817 -8.60 28.56 -27.70
CA GLY A 817 -8.52 29.60 -28.74
C GLY A 817 -7.11 30.19 -28.87
N ILE A 818 -6.43 30.44 -27.75
CA ILE A 818 -5.03 30.87 -27.74
C ILE A 818 -4.12 29.79 -28.34
N ARG A 819 -4.35 28.51 -28.02
CA ARG A 819 -3.55 27.38 -28.50
C ARG A 819 -3.64 27.28 -30.03
N GLU A 820 -4.86 27.37 -30.57
CA GLU A 820 -5.10 27.35 -32.01
C GLU A 820 -4.44 28.54 -32.72
N ALA A 821 -4.53 29.74 -32.14
CA ALA A 821 -3.89 30.93 -32.66
C ALA A 821 -2.35 30.79 -32.71
N LEU A 822 -1.76 30.24 -31.65
CA LEU A 822 -0.32 29.95 -31.59
C LEU A 822 0.08 28.85 -32.59
N ALA A 823 -0.67 27.74 -32.66
CA ALA A 823 -0.43 26.66 -33.61
C ALA A 823 -0.40 27.17 -35.07
N LYS A 824 -1.32 28.09 -35.40
CA LYS A 824 -1.34 28.74 -36.71
C LYS A 824 -0.14 29.66 -36.91
N ALA A 825 0.21 30.46 -35.90
CA ALA A 825 1.32 31.41 -36.00
C ALA A 825 2.70 30.74 -36.12
N VAL A 826 2.93 29.60 -35.47
CA VAL A 826 4.21 28.87 -35.55
C VAL A 826 4.49 28.22 -36.90
N SER A 827 3.46 28.05 -37.73
CA SER A 827 3.62 27.55 -39.11
C SER A 827 4.39 28.49 -40.04
N ASP A 828 4.50 29.78 -39.69
CA ASP A 828 5.29 30.77 -40.42
C ASP A 828 6.58 31.11 -39.66
N ARG A 829 7.66 30.40 -39.98
CA ARG A 829 8.99 30.60 -39.39
C ARG A 829 9.52 32.04 -39.50
N SER A 830 9.07 32.80 -40.50
CA SER A 830 9.55 34.18 -40.70
C SER A 830 9.18 35.10 -39.53
N LEU A 831 8.17 34.73 -38.75
CA LEU A 831 7.72 35.45 -37.55
C LEU A 831 8.59 35.21 -36.31
N TRP A 832 9.45 34.18 -36.32
CA TRP A 832 10.13 33.65 -35.13
C TRP A 832 11.66 33.72 -35.26
N LYS A 833 12.27 34.69 -34.59
CA LYS A 833 13.72 34.95 -34.63
C LYS A 833 14.52 33.82 -33.99
N ALA A 834 14.10 33.29 -32.85
CA ALA A 834 14.77 32.17 -32.20
C ALA A 834 14.74 30.93 -33.10
N ALA A 835 13.62 30.67 -33.78
CA ALA A 835 13.52 29.57 -34.75
C ALA A 835 14.52 29.73 -35.92
N GLN A 836 14.71 30.97 -36.39
CA GLN A 836 15.70 31.28 -37.43
C GLN A 836 17.14 31.06 -36.93
N VAL A 837 17.47 31.55 -35.74
CA VAL A 837 18.82 31.46 -35.17
C VAL A 837 19.18 30.04 -34.74
N VAL A 838 18.24 29.30 -34.15
CA VAL A 838 18.44 27.92 -33.67
C VAL A 838 18.45 26.89 -34.81
N GLY A 839 17.78 27.19 -35.92
CA GLY A 839 17.70 26.27 -37.05
C GLY A 839 16.50 25.32 -37.02
N ASN A 840 15.62 25.39 -36.02
CA ASN A 840 14.43 24.55 -35.88
C ASN A 840 13.15 25.38 -35.74
N ASP A 841 11.99 24.78 -36.01
CA ASP A 841 10.69 25.45 -35.91
C ASP A 841 10.05 25.21 -34.53
N PHE A 842 9.21 26.15 -34.11
CA PHE A 842 8.39 25.97 -32.91
C PHE A 842 7.23 25.02 -33.19
N TYR A 843 6.82 24.28 -32.16
CA TYR A 843 5.56 23.55 -32.13
C TYR A 843 4.89 23.72 -30.75
N ILE A 844 3.57 23.56 -30.71
CA ILE A 844 2.78 23.68 -29.49
C ILE A 844 2.23 22.31 -29.10
N ASP A 845 2.05 22.06 -27.81
CA ASP A 845 1.38 20.85 -27.34
C ASP A 845 -0.04 20.73 -27.92
N ASP A 846 -0.49 19.50 -28.17
CA ASP A 846 -1.81 19.22 -28.78
C ASP A 846 -2.98 19.57 -27.85
N THR A 847 -2.74 19.66 -26.54
CA THR A 847 -3.76 19.89 -25.52
C THR A 847 -3.27 20.85 -24.45
N THR A 848 -4.19 21.60 -23.85
CA THR A 848 -3.91 22.35 -22.62
C THR A 848 -3.91 21.44 -21.39
N GLU A 849 -3.02 21.73 -20.43
CA GLU A 849 -2.96 21.04 -19.14
C GLU A 849 -3.63 21.87 -18.04
N ASP A 850 -4.50 21.24 -17.26
CA ASP A 850 -5.19 21.88 -16.14
C ASP A 850 -4.45 21.61 -14.83
N PHE A 851 -4.34 22.63 -13.98
CA PHE A 851 -3.77 22.50 -12.65
C PHE A 851 -4.54 23.31 -11.63
N VAL A 852 -4.45 22.86 -10.37
CA VAL A 852 -4.87 23.68 -9.24
C VAL A 852 -3.72 23.90 -8.29
N PHE A 853 -3.47 25.16 -7.97
CA PHE A 853 -2.52 25.55 -6.93
C PHE A 853 -3.27 26.07 -5.72
N ARG A 854 -2.86 25.61 -4.54
CA ARG A 854 -3.15 26.28 -3.28
C ARG A 854 -1.86 26.95 -2.83
N ASP A 855 -1.81 28.27 -2.98
CA ASP A 855 -0.68 29.11 -2.58
C ASP A 855 -1.01 29.81 -1.27
N ILE A 856 -0.26 29.48 -0.22
CA ILE A 856 -0.31 30.20 1.06
C ILE A 856 0.82 31.20 1.05
N TYR A 857 0.49 32.48 0.96
CA TYR A 857 1.47 33.57 1.01
C TYR A 857 1.72 34.01 2.44
N PHE A 858 2.97 34.34 2.73
CA PHE A 858 3.41 34.77 4.04
C PHE A 858 4.04 36.16 3.96
N ASP A 859 3.81 36.95 5.01
CA ASP A 859 4.44 38.25 5.20
C ASP A 859 4.84 38.44 6.67
N THR A 860 5.66 39.44 6.91
CA THR A 860 5.98 39.90 8.26
C THR A 860 4.80 40.69 8.85
N PRO A 861 4.68 40.80 10.18
CA PRO A 861 3.61 41.57 10.81
C PRO A 861 3.52 43.03 10.33
N ASP A 862 4.66 43.61 9.91
CA ASP A 862 4.77 44.95 9.35
C ASP A 862 4.72 44.99 7.80
N SER A 863 4.32 43.90 7.16
CA SER A 863 4.06 43.78 5.71
C SER A 863 5.25 44.15 4.80
N LEU A 864 6.47 43.72 5.17
CA LEU A 864 7.68 44.02 4.41
C LEU A 864 7.66 43.40 3.01
N ASN A 865 7.11 42.19 2.84
CA ASN A 865 7.01 41.58 1.52
C ASN A 865 6.11 42.40 0.60
N ALA A 866 4.94 42.83 1.10
CA ALA A 866 4.04 43.69 0.35
C ALA A 866 4.68 45.05 0.03
N LYS A 867 5.42 45.63 0.98
CA LYS A 867 6.15 46.89 0.78
C LYS A 867 7.17 46.81 -0.35
N PHE A 868 7.99 45.76 -0.38
CA PHE A 868 9.08 45.59 -1.36
C PHE A 868 8.70 44.76 -2.60
N GLY A 869 7.44 44.34 -2.72
CA GLY A 869 6.98 43.53 -3.85
C GLY A 869 7.57 42.11 -3.90
N ILE A 870 7.94 41.57 -2.74
CA ILE A 870 8.47 40.21 -2.59
C ILE A 870 7.28 39.23 -2.49
N SER A 871 7.40 38.07 -3.11
CA SER A 871 6.43 36.98 -2.98
C SER A 871 7.07 35.81 -2.25
N TYR A 872 6.53 35.42 -1.10
CA TYR A 872 6.97 34.25 -0.35
C TYR A 872 5.80 33.30 -0.08
N ARG A 873 5.90 32.05 -0.54
CA ARG A 873 4.77 31.12 -0.49
C ARG A 873 5.15 29.66 -0.25
N LEU A 874 4.21 28.97 0.40
CA LEU A 874 4.09 27.51 0.42
C LEU A 874 3.00 27.11 -0.57
N ARG A 875 3.35 26.25 -1.53
CA ARG A 875 2.46 25.85 -2.63
C ARG A 875 2.19 24.35 -2.63
N ASN A 876 0.91 23.99 -2.70
CA ASN A 876 0.47 22.64 -3.04
C ASN A 876 -0.07 22.60 -4.47
N ARG A 877 0.29 21.56 -5.23
CA ARG A 877 -0.26 21.30 -6.58
C ARG A 877 -1.20 20.10 -6.54
N PHE A 878 -2.39 20.29 -7.08
CA PHE A 878 -3.40 19.28 -7.30
C PHE A 878 -3.62 19.09 -8.79
N ILE A 879 -4.05 17.89 -9.16
CA ILE A 879 -4.18 17.48 -10.57
C ILE A 879 -5.16 18.40 -11.29
N ASP A 880 -6.35 18.61 -10.76
CA ASP A 880 -7.37 19.45 -11.37
C ASP A 880 -8.38 19.99 -10.33
N TRP A 881 -9.26 20.88 -10.78
CA TRP A 881 -10.29 21.53 -9.95
C TRP A 881 -11.32 20.57 -9.37
N LYS A 882 -11.65 19.51 -10.11
CA LYS A 882 -12.61 18.49 -9.66
C LYS A 882 -12.01 17.70 -8.49
N LYS A 883 -10.77 17.21 -8.63
CA LYS A 883 -10.05 16.48 -7.58
C LYS A 883 -9.81 17.34 -6.36
N TYR A 884 -9.45 18.61 -6.54
CA TYR A 884 -9.28 19.53 -5.43
C TYR A 884 -10.58 19.70 -4.60
N LYS A 885 -11.74 19.89 -5.24
CA LYS A 885 -13.03 19.97 -4.53
C LYS A 885 -13.38 18.68 -3.79
N LEU A 886 -12.96 17.53 -4.33
CA LEU A 886 -13.12 16.24 -3.66
C LEU A 886 -12.15 16.09 -2.48
N TYR A 887 -10.91 16.57 -2.62
CA TYR A 887 -9.89 16.59 -1.57
C TYR A 887 -10.37 17.39 -0.36
N GLU A 888 -10.89 18.61 -0.55
CA GLU A 888 -11.44 19.39 0.56
C GLU A 888 -12.54 18.62 1.30
N LYS A 889 -13.34 17.83 0.57
CA LYS A 889 -14.40 17.01 1.16
C LYS A 889 -13.85 15.78 1.89
N ASN A 890 -12.80 15.17 1.34
CA ASN A 890 -12.22 13.91 1.77
C ASN A 890 -10.68 13.98 1.78
N PRO A 891 -10.08 14.75 2.71
CA PRO A 891 -8.63 15.03 2.68
C PRO A 891 -7.77 13.79 2.96
N ASN A 892 -8.38 12.73 3.50
CA ASN A 892 -7.71 11.48 3.83
C ASN A 892 -7.65 10.49 2.66
N TRP A 893 -8.11 10.85 1.45
CA TRP A 893 -8.12 9.97 0.28
C TRP A 893 -6.85 10.17 -0.57
N PRO A 894 -5.97 9.15 -0.73
CA PRO A 894 -4.66 9.31 -1.34
C PRO A 894 -4.63 9.84 -2.76
N GLU A 895 -5.59 9.41 -3.57
CA GLU A 895 -5.75 9.79 -4.97
C GLU A 895 -6.12 11.28 -5.15
N LEU A 896 -6.51 11.94 -4.06
CA LEU A 896 -6.89 13.36 -4.01
C LEU A 896 -5.80 14.23 -3.37
N TRP A 897 -4.76 13.64 -2.77
CA TRP A 897 -3.67 14.38 -2.15
C TRP A 897 -2.94 15.26 -3.17
N PRO A 898 -2.34 16.38 -2.72
CA PRO A 898 -1.44 17.12 -3.57
C PRO A 898 -0.30 16.21 -4.02
N TYR A 899 0.04 16.26 -5.30
CA TYR A 899 1.14 15.46 -5.86
C TYR A 899 2.47 16.23 -5.83
N ARG A 900 2.44 17.50 -5.44
CA ARG A 900 3.64 18.32 -5.22
C ARG A 900 3.46 19.31 -4.07
N LEU A 901 4.53 19.48 -3.29
CA LEU A 901 4.74 20.56 -2.34
C LEU A 901 6.02 21.31 -2.72
N GLU A 902 5.98 22.64 -2.68
CA GLU A 902 7.16 23.49 -2.89
C GLU A 902 7.12 24.76 -2.03
N TYR A 903 8.30 25.21 -1.61
CA TYR A 903 8.52 26.52 -1.00
C TYR A 903 9.18 27.43 -2.01
N GLN A 904 8.72 28.68 -2.10
CA GLN A 904 9.20 29.59 -3.13
C GLN A 904 9.31 31.02 -2.63
N ALA A 905 10.39 31.68 -3.04
CA ALA A 905 10.56 33.11 -2.93
C ALA A 905 10.78 33.71 -4.32
N LYS A 906 10.12 34.83 -4.60
CA LYS A 906 10.39 35.72 -5.74
C LYS A 906 10.77 37.09 -5.21
N THR A 907 11.97 37.56 -5.55
CA THR A 907 12.59 38.80 -5.06
C THR A 907 13.09 39.66 -6.22
N ASN A 908 13.54 40.88 -5.91
CA ASN A 908 14.18 41.82 -6.85
C ASN A 908 13.39 42.07 -8.15
N ARG A 909 12.05 42.06 -8.06
CA ARG A 909 11.17 42.26 -9.22
C ARG A 909 11.43 43.62 -9.86
N LYS A 910 11.67 43.63 -11.17
CA LYS A 910 11.82 44.84 -11.99
C LYS A 910 10.78 44.84 -13.10
N GLU A 911 10.02 45.91 -13.15
CA GLU A 911 9.05 46.16 -14.21
C GLU A 911 9.74 46.88 -15.37
N LEU A 912 9.64 46.32 -16.57
CA LEU A 912 10.32 46.83 -17.77
C LEU A 912 9.34 47.43 -18.80
N GLY A 913 8.06 47.51 -18.44
CA GLY A 913 7.00 48.11 -19.26
C GLY A 913 6.19 47.09 -20.04
N ASN A 914 4.97 47.47 -20.47
CA ASN A 914 4.04 46.63 -21.24
C ASN A 914 3.75 45.25 -20.60
N GLY A 915 3.78 45.17 -19.27
CA GLY A 915 3.52 43.94 -18.52
C GLY A 915 4.69 42.97 -18.54
N TYR A 916 5.85 43.36 -19.06
CA TYR A 916 7.08 42.57 -18.99
C TYR A 916 7.83 42.85 -17.70
N SER A 917 8.21 41.77 -17.02
CA SER A 917 8.92 41.84 -15.75
C SER A 917 10.00 40.78 -15.65
N VAL A 918 11.02 41.09 -14.85
CA VAL A 918 12.04 40.12 -14.44
C VAL A 918 12.07 40.02 -12.92
N THR A 919 12.27 38.82 -12.38
CA THR A 919 12.35 38.59 -10.93
C THR A 919 13.30 37.44 -10.63
N ASP A 920 13.98 37.51 -9.49
CA ASP A 920 14.82 36.42 -9.02
C ASP A 920 13.95 35.39 -8.29
N GLU A 921 13.97 34.15 -8.73
CA GLU A 921 13.15 33.06 -8.18
C GLU A 921 14.03 31.97 -7.56
N ALA A 922 13.83 31.69 -6.27
CA ALA A 922 14.40 30.52 -5.59
C ALA A 922 13.30 29.54 -5.16
N ARG A 923 13.59 28.23 -5.23
CA ARG A 923 12.63 27.16 -4.92
C ARG A 923 13.23 26.09 -4.02
N PHE A 924 12.41 25.46 -3.21
CA PHE A 924 12.71 24.18 -2.55
C PHE A 924 11.53 23.23 -2.80
N GLU A 925 11.76 22.18 -3.59
CA GLU A 925 10.71 21.26 -4.05
C GLU A 925 10.86 19.91 -3.32
N PHE A 926 9.78 19.33 -2.79
CA PHE A 926 9.83 18.04 -2.11
C PHE A 926 9.88 16.88 -3.11
N ARG A 927 10.99 16.77 -3.84
CA ARG A 927 11.24 15.78 -4.90
C ARG A 927 12.72 15.44 -4.98
N LYS A 928 13.04 14.26 -5.50
CA LYS A 928 14.41 13.73 -5.59
C LYS A 928 15.38 14.61 -6.40
N GLU A 929 14.89 15.48 -7.28
CA GLU A 929 15.74 16.41 -8.05
C GLU A 929 16.13 17.68 -7.27
N SER A 930 15.56 17.92 -6.08
CA SER A 930 15.87 19.10 -5.25
C SER A 930 16.74 18.70 -4.07
N LEU A 931 17.88 19.35 -3.89
CA LEU A 931 18.75 19.12 -2.73
C LEU A 931 18.00 19.45 -1.42
N PRO A 932 18.16 18.67 -0.34
CA PRO A 932 19.13 17.57 -0.17
C PRO A 932 18.60 16.19 -0.61
N PHE A 933 17.45 16.12 -1.28
CA PHE A 933 16.87 14.85 -1.71
C PHE A 933 17.66 14.24 -2.88
N SER A 934 17.53 12.93 -3.03
CA SER A 934 18.13 12.12 -4.11
C SER A 934 17.45 10.75 -4.17
N GLU A 935 17.88 9.88 -5.08
CA GLU A 935 17.46 8.46 -5.07
C GLU A 935 17.80 7.75 -3.75
N ALA A 936 18.91 8.13 -3.10
CA ALA A 936 19.31 7.57 -1.81
C ALA A 936 18.64 8.27 -0.61
N LYS A 937 18.11 9.48 -0.80
CA LYS A 937 17.44 10.26 0.24
C LYS A 937 16.13 10.81 -0.29
N LEU A 938 15.09 9.98 -0.27
CA LEU A 938 13.77 10.35 -0.76
C LEU A 938 13.14 11.48 0.07
N PRO A 939 12.30 12.33 -0.53
CA PRO A 939 11.49 13.28 0.21
C PRO A 939 10.49 12.57 1.14
N PRO A 940 9.99 13.25 2.19
CA PRO A 940 8.87 12.77 2.99
C PRO A 940 7.66 12.40 2.10
N PRO A 941 6.99 11.25 2.36
CA PRO A 941 5.81 10.85 1.62
C PRO A 941 4.62 11.80 1.90
N ARG A 942 3.71 11.89 0.92
CA ARG A 942 2.40 12.56 1.08
C ARG A 942 1.49 11.76 2.02
N PRO A 943 0.53 12.39 2.74
CA PRO A 943 0.08 13.77 2.63
C PRO A 943 0.93 14.75 3.45
N TRP A 944 1.52 15.76 2.81
CA TRP A 944 2.30 16.79 3.50
C TRP A 944 1.41 17.68 4.39
N ASN A 945 1.23 17.29 5.65
CA ASN A 945 0.37 17.97 6.62
C ASN A 945 0.89 19.39 6.92
N LEU A 946 0.01 20.40 6.83
CA LEU A 946 0.39 21.79 7.09
C LEU A 946 0.98 22.00 8.49
N ASP A 947 0.51 21.27 9.50
CA ASP A 947 1.02 21.41 10.87
C ASP A 947 2.45 20.91 11.04
N GLN A 948 2.92 20.07 10.13
CA GLN A 948 4.30 19.61 10.09
C GLN A 948 5.15 20.48 9.15
N PHE A 949 4.64 20.79 7.95
CA PHE A 949 5.45 21.41 6.90
C PHE A 949 5.47 22.94 6.97
N MET A 950 4.39 23.60 7.42
CA MET A 950 4.36 25.05 7.55
C MET A 950 5.36 25.59 8.57
N PRO A 951 5.58 24.99 9.76
CA PRO A 951 6.62 25.46 10.68
C PRO A 951 8.02 25.47 10.07
N TYR A 952 8.40 24.43 9.31
CA TYR A 952 9.68 24.41 8.57
C TYR A 952 9.81 25.58 7.59
N PHE A 953 8.72 25.92 6.91
CA PHE A 953 8.68 27.10 6.04
C PHE A 953 8.90 28.39 6.83
N GLN A 954 8.21 28.56 7.96
CA GLN A 954 8.28 29.77 8.81
C GLN A 954 9.63 29.96 9.49
N ILE A 955 10.39 28.90 9.75
CA ILE A 955 11.78 28.99 10.23
C ILE A 955 12.82 29.05 9.11
N GLY A 956 12.44 28.78 7.87
CA GLY A 956 13.33 28.83 6.70
C GLY A 956 14.38 27.73 6.67
N GLU A 957 14.14 26.66 7.43
CA GLU A 957 14.94 25.44 7.45
C GLU A 957 14.01 24.23 7.38
N PHE A 958 14.35 23.23 6.56
CA PHE A 958 13.70 21.92 6.61
C PHE A 958 14.66 20.95 7.27
N GLN A 959 14.34 20.43 8.47
CA GLN A 959 15.20 19.46 9.17
C GLN A 959 16.65 19.97 9.34
N SER A 960 16.78 21.25 9.70
CA SER A 960 18.04 21.99 9.82
C SER A 960 18.81 22.22 8.51
N TYR A 961 18.24 21.88 7.35
CA TYR A 961 18.75 22.32 6.05
C TYR A 961 18.23 23.74 5.77
N PRO A 962 19.10 24.77 5.78
CA PRO A 962 18.70 26.14 5.45
C PRO A 962 18.21 26.22 4.02
N LEU A 963 17.09 26.91 3.80
CA LEU A 963 16.43 26.90 2.50
C LEU A 963 16.81 28.14 1.70
N LEU A 964 17.18 27.96 0.43
CA LEU A 964 17.51 29.05 -0.49
C LEU A 964 16.38 30.10 -0.60
N PRO A 965 15.08 29.73 -0.69
CA PRO A 965 14.00 30.70 -0.64
C PRO A 965 14.03 31.64 0.58
N ALA A 966 14.37 31.14 1.77
CA ALA A 966 14.44 31.97 2.98
C ALA A 966 15.66 32.89 2.95
N GLN A 967 16.81 32.39 2.46
CA GLN A 967 18.01 33.21 2.29
C GLN A 967 17.79 34.36 1.29
N GLU A 968 17.10 34.11 0.18
CA GLU A 968 16.81 35.15 -0.81
C GLU A 968 15.96 36.30 -0.25
N ILE A 969 15.00 35.99 0.62
CA ILE A 969 14.18 37.03 1.26
C ILE A 969 15.01 37.87 2.22
N LEU A 970 15.82 37.21 3.05
CA LEU A 970 16.71 37.91 3.97
C LEU A 970 17.69 38.81 3.21
N ARG A 971 18.27 38.34 2.09
CA ARG A 971 19.11 39.18 1.19
C ARG A 971 18.31 40.35 0.62
N ALA A 972 17.08 40.12 0.17
CA ALA A 972 16.23 41.18 -0.37
C ALA A 972 15.90 42.23 0.69
N PHE A 973 15.65 41.84 1.94
CA PHE A 973 15.46 42.77 3.05
C PHE A 973 16.73 43.58 3.35
N GLU A 974 17.91 42.94 3.42
CA GLU A 974 19.18 43.65 3.62
C GLU A 974 19.46 44.64 2.48
N ASN A 975 19.20 44.26 1.23
CA ASN A 975 19.33 45.12 0.05
C ASN A 975 18.37 46.33 0.07
N ASN A 976 17.22 46.19 0.73
CA ASN A 976 16.25 47.27 0.95
C ASN A 976 16.46 48.00 2.30
N GLY A 977 17.61 47.79 2.96
CA GLY A 977 18.00 48.50 4.18
C GLY A 977 17.32 48.01 5.47
N VAL A 978 16.66 46.84 5.45
CA VAL A 978 16.03 46.25 6.64
C VAL A 978 16.90 45.15 7.21
N VAL A 979 17.53 45.43 8.35
CA VAL A 979 18.39 44.47 9.07
C VAL A 979 17.79 44.22 10.46
N ARG A 980 17.42 42.96 10.73
CA ARG A 980 16.94 42.48 12.04
C ARG A 980 17.59 41.14 12.36
N ASP A 981 17.67 40.77 13.63
CA ASP A 981 18.22 39.46 14.03
C ASP A 981 17.30 38.30 13.64
N SER A 982 15.99 38.54 13.62
CA SER A 982 14.99 37.57 13.18
C SER A 982 13.76 38.23 12.59
N PHE A 983 13.01 37.45 11.80
CA PHE A 983 11.75 37.86 11.17
C PHE A 983 10.70 36.77 11.38
N GLU A 984 9.51 37.18 11.84
CA GLU A 984 8.34 36.31 11.91
C GLU A 984 7.58 36.35 10.58
N PHE A 985 7.06 35.21 10.14
CA PHE A 985 6.23 35.09 8.95
C PHE A 985 4.90 34.42 9.29
N ALA A 986 3.80 35.08 8.94
CA ALA A 986 2.46 34.57 9.16
C ALA A 986 1.68 34.45 7.82
N PRO A 987 0.74 33.51 7.70
CA PRO A 987 -0.15 33.44 6.54
C PRO A 987 -0.93 34.75 6.38
N THR A 988 -0.81 35.38 5.22
CA THR A 988 -1.41 36.69 4.91
C THR A 988 -2.61 36.53 4.00
N VAL A 989 -2.44 35.86 2.86
CA VAL A 989 -3.51 35.53 1.89
C VAL A 989 -3.30 34.13 1.35
N VAL A 990 -4.40 33.44 1.03
CA VAL A 990 -4.37 32.21 0.26
C VAL A 990 -4.92 32.47 -1.13
N LEU A 991 -4.21 32.04 -2.16
CA LEU A 991 -4.70 31.99 -3.53
C LEU A 991 -5.02 30.55 -3.89
N LEU A 992 -6.22 30.36 -4.39
CA LEU A 992 -6.64 29.10 -4.98
C LEU A 992 -6.77 29.32 -6.50
N THR A 993 -5.73 28.91 -7.22
CA THR A 993 -5.56 29.19 -8.64
C THR A 993 -5.93 27.99 -9.48
N GLU A 994 -6.85 28.17 -10.41
CA GLU A 994 -7.11 27.30 -11.55
C GLU A 994 -6.27 27.80 -12.72
N ARG A 995 -5.38 26.94 -13.23
CA ARG A 995 -4.43 27.27 -14.31
C ARG A 995 -4.67 26.36 -15.51
N ASN A 996 -4.88 26.93 -16.69
CA ASN A 996 -4.70 26.23 -17.95
C ASN A 996 -3.31 26.58 -18.50
N ARG A 997 -2.51 25.56 -18.79
CA ARG A 997 -1.13 25.69 -19.25
C ARG A 997 -0.95 25.09 -20.62
N MET A 998 -0.07 25.69 -21.40
CA MET A 998 0.38 25.21 -22.70
C MET A 998 1.87 25.49 -22.84
N HIS A 999 2.60 24.60 -23.52
CA HIS A 999 4.01 24.79 -23.80
C HIS A 999 4.22 25.09 -25.28
N LEU A 1000 5.08 26.08 -25.54
CA LEU A 1000 5.67 26.27 -26.86
C LEU A 1000 7.09 25.70 -26.83
N ASN A 1001 7.33 24.76 -27.73
CA ASN A 1001 8.51 23.90 -27.74
C ASN A 1001 9.37 24.17 -28.98
N ILE A 1002 10.68 24.09 -28.81
CA ILE A 1002 11.65 24.11 -29.90
C ILE A 1002 12.83 23.20 -29.56
N LYS A 1003 13.21 22.36 -30.52
CA LYS A 1003 14.44 21.59 -30.40
C LYS A 1003 15.65 22.52 -30.51
N SER A 1004 16.44 22.62 -29.46
CA SER A 1004 17.59 23.52 -29.41
C SER A 1004 18.77 22.92 -28.64
N PRO A 1005 20.02 23.38 -28.88
CA PRO A 1005 21.18 22.95 -28.10
C PRO A 1005 21.20 23.56 -26.68
N TYR A 1006 20.22 24.39 -26.35
CA TYR A 1006 20.12 25.10 -25.07
C TYR A 1006 19.13 24.46 -24.11
N GLY A 1007 18.48 23.36 -24.51
CA GLY A 1007 17.57 22.60 -23.65
C GLY A 1007 18.28 21.82 -22.55
N SER A 1008 17.60 21.64 -21.41
CA SER A 1008 18.07 20.81 -20.30
C SER A 1008 16.92 20.13 -19.55
N GLY A 1009 17.28 19.18 -18.67
CA GLY A 1009 16.30 18.47 -17.85
C GLY A 1009 15.47 17.45 -18.65
N PRO A 1010 14.34 16.99 -18.08
CA PRO A 1010 13.50 15.96 -18.70
C PRO A 1010 12.72 16.47 -19.93
N ASN A 1011 12.49 17.79 -20.03
CA ASN A 1011 11.75 18.43 -21.12
C ASN A 1011 12.60 19.50 -21.81
N PRO A 1012 13.69 19.13 -22.49
CA PRO A 1012 14.67 20.08 -23.02
C PRO A 1012 14.13 20.98 -24.14
N GLU A 1013 13.02 20.60 -24.77
CA GLU A 1013 12.43 21.38 -25.86
C GLU A 1013 11.46 22.46 -25.36
N GLN A 1014 11.02 22.41 -24.09
CA GLN A 1014 10.11 23.41 -23.53
C GLN A 1014 10.81 24.77 -23.42
N SER A 1015 10.40 25.72 -24.25
CA SER A 1015 10.98 27.07 -24.28
C SER A 1015 10.08 28.14 -23.67
N TYR A 1016 8.76 28.02 -23.75
CA TYR A 1016 7.84 28.97 -23.13
C TYR A 1016 6.70 28.24 -22.44
N ILE A 1017 6.29 28.79 -21.29
CA ILE A 1017 5.05 28.42 -20.63
C ILE A 1017 4.07 29.56 -20.84
N ILE A 1018 2.94 29.27 -21.49
CA ILE A 1018 1.81 30.19 -21.56
C ILE A 1018 0.75 29.66 -20.60
N SER A 1019 0.29 30.49 -19.66
CA SER A 1019 -0.74 30.10 -18.71
C SER A 1019 -1.82 31.14 -18.52
N LEU A 1020 -3.06 30.69 -18.53
CA LEU A 1020 -4.24 31.47 -18.17
C LEU A 1020 -4.68 31.06 -16.76
N ASP A 1021 -4.69 32.01 -15.84
CA ASP A 1021 -4.91 31.78 -14.42
C ASP A 1021 -6.15 32.52 -13.90
N LYS A 1022 -7.05 31.79 -13.21
CA LYS A 1022 -8.07 32.38 -12.33
C LYS A 1022 -7.75 32.05 -10.88
N SER A 1023 -7.39 33.07 -10.11
CA SER A 1023 -6.99 32.94 -8.71
C SER A 1023 -8.02 33.58 -7.78
N ARG A 1024 -8.67 32.75 -6.96
CA ARG A 1024 -9.58 33.21 -5.89
C ARG A 1024 -8.77 33.58 -4.65
N VAL A 1025 -9.06 34.74 -4.06
CA VAL A 1025 -8.31 35.28 -2.91
C VAL A 1025 -9.07 35.05 -1.61
N TYR A 1026 -8.37 34.53 -0.60
CA TYR A 1026 -8.92 34.28 0.72
C TYR A 1026 -8.03 34.87 1.82
N ASP A 1027 -8.65 35.19 2.97
CA ASP A 1027 -7.92 35.52 4.20
C ASP A 1027 -7.03 34.35 4.63
N GLY A 1028 -5.73 34.62 4.81
CA GLY A 1028 -4.74 33.58 5.04
C GLY A 1028 -4.99 32.76 6.31
N LYS A 1029 -5.26 33.44 7.42
CA LYS A 1029 -5.43 32.81 8.74
C LYS A 1029 -6.69 31.94 8.80
N ARG A 1030 -7.83 32.48 8.35
CA ARG A 1030 -9.10 31.75 8.32
C ARG A 1030 -9.05 30.55 7.38
N TYR A 1031 -8.34 30.67 6.26
CA TYR A 1031 -8.22 29.57 5.31
C TYR A 1031 -7.35 28.43 5.85
N VAL A 1032 -6.22 28.75 6.49
CA VAL A 1032 -5.36 27.74 7.14
C VAL A 1032 -6.12 27.00 8.25
N GLN A 1033 -6.90 27.73 9.07
CA GLN A 1033 -7.77 27.12 10.07
C GLN A 1033 -8.79 26.17 9.44
N PHE A 1034 -9.45 26.58 8.36
CA PHE A 1034 -10.37 25.73 7.61
C PHE A 1034 -9.70 24.41 7.17
N ILE A 1035 -8.50 24.46 6.60
CA ILE A 1035 -7.79 23.24 6.16
C ILE A 1035 -7.46 22.32 7.32
N ARG A 1036 -7.02 22.85 8.47
CA ARG A 1036 -6.75 22.08 9.69
C ARG A 1036 -8.00 21.35 10.17
N GLU A 1037 -9.10 22.08 10.32
CA GLU A 1037 -10.38 21.50 10.74
C GLU A 1037 -10.86 20.39 9.79
N ARG A 1038 -10.66 20.57 8.47
CA ARG A 1038 -10.98 19.50 7.50
C ARG A 1038 -10.09 18.28 7.66
N GLY A 1039 -8.79 18.47 7.90
CA GLY A 1039 -7.81 17.40 8.14
C GLY A 1039 -8.15 16.57 9.38
N ASP A 1040 -8.58 17.23 10.44
CA ASP A 1040 -9.02 16.59 11.70
C ASP A 1040 -10.40 15.90 11.58
N GLY A 1041 -11.03 15.97 10.41
CA GLY A 1041 -12.29 15.30 10.11
C GLY A 1041 -13.56 16.11 10.39
N TYR A 1042 -13.46 17.41 10.72
CA TYR A 1042 -14.62 18.28 10.94
C TYR A 1042 -15.31 18.62 9.61
N LYS A 1043 -16.19 17.72 9.16
CA LYS A 1043 -16.92 17.84 7.87
C LYS A 1043 -17.86 19.05 7.78
N SER A 1044 -18.19 19.70 8.89
CA SER A 1044 -19.02 20.91 8.95
C SER A 1044 -18.24 22.20 8.69
N SER A 1045 -16.90 22.17 8.78
CA SER A 1045 -16.07 23.36 8.54
C SER A 1045 -16.27 23.87 7.12
N LYS A 1046 -16.48 25.19 6.99
CA LYS A 1046 -16.77 25.89 5.73
C LYS A 1046 -15.55 26.71 5.32
N ARG A 1047 -15.27 26.69 4.01
CA ARG A 1047 -14.27 27.58 3.41
C ARG A 1047 -14.64 29.04 3.73
N PRO A 1048 -13.68 29.92 4.08
CA PRO A 1048 -13.96 31.34 4.28
C PRO A 1048 -14.51 31.99 3.00
N PRO A 1049 -15.21 33.14 3.11
CA PRO A 1049 -15.70 33.90 1.96
C PRO A 1049 -14.56 34.29 1.02
N ASP A 1050 -14.88 34.30 -0.28
CA ASP A 1050 -14.01 34.84 -1.32
C ASP A 1050 -13.91 36.37 -1.17
N LEU A 1051 -12.69 36.90 -1.22
CA LEU A 1051 -12.41 38.33 -1.15
C LEU A 1051 -12.38 38.98 -2.54
N GLY A 1052 -12.17 38.19 -3.60
CA GLY A 1052 -12.07 38.66 -4.97
C GLY A 1052 -11.26 37.71 -5.86
N ASP A 1053 -11.40 37.90 -7.17
CA ASP A 1053 -10.72 37.12 -8.20
C ASP A 1053 -9.61 37.92 -8.89
N ILE A 1054 -8.52 37.23 -9.22
CA ILE A 1054 -7.49 37.69 -10.16
C ILE A 1054 -7.56 36.82 -11.40
N LEU A 1055 -7.70 37.45 -12.57
CA LEU A 1055 -7.67 36.77 -13.86
C LEU A 1055 -6.53 37.33 -14.71
N GLU A 1056 -5.57 36.50 -15.09
CA GLU A 1056 -4.39 36.95 -15.82
C GLU A 1056 -3.85 35.88 -16.78
N ILE A 1057 -3.20 36.35 -17.85
CA ILE A 1057 -2.36 35.52 -18.71
C ILE A 1057 -0.88 35.80 -18.41
N GLU A 1058 -0.08 34.74 -18.32
CA GLU A 1058 1.36 34.76 -18.14
C GLU A 1058 2.05 34.08 -19.33
N ILE A 1059 3.13 34.69 -19.85
CA ILE A 1059 4.05 34.06 -20.81
C ILE A 1059 5.43 34.07 -20.19
N GLU A 1060 5.89 32.93 -19.69
CA GLU A 1060 7.19 32.74 -19.04
C GLU A 1060 8.20 32.18 -20.06
N PHE A 1061 9.41 32.76 -20.09
CA PHE A 1061 10.55 32.14 -20.78
C PHE A 1061 11.06 31.00 -19.90
N GLU A 1062 10.81 29.76 -20.35
CA GLU A 1062 10.98 28.56 -19.55
C GLU A 1062 12.47 28.29 -19.24
N ARG A 1063 12.70 27.85 -18.01
CA ARG A 1063 14.02 27.67 -17.38
C ARG A 1063 14.96 26.69 -18.06
N ASN A 1064 14.44 25.61 -18.60
CA ASN A 1064 15.15 24.54 -19.28
C ASN A 1064 15.97 25.10 -20.45
N VAL A 1065 15.55 26.23 -21.01
CA VAL A 1065 16.28 27.00 -22.04
C VAL A 1065 16.87 28.29 -21.46
N SER A 1066 16.06 29.11 -20.78
CA SER A 1066 16.47 30.44 -20.29
C SER A 1066 17.66 30.37 -19.32
N ASP A 1067 17.63 29.47 -18.34
CA ASP A 1067 18.71 29.36 -17.33
C ASP A 1067 20.00 28.83 -17.96
N VAL A 1068 19.88 27.91 -18.93
CA VAL A 1068 21.03 27.34 -19.63
C VAL A 1068 21.73 28.42 -20.44
N LEU A 1069 20.98 29.27 -21.14
CA LEU A 1069 21.53 30.41 -21.87
C LEU A 1069 22.24 31.37 -20.92
N ASP A 1070 21.59 31.78 -19.83
CA ASP A 1070 22.18 32.71 -18.85
C ASP A 1070 23.47 32.15 -18.23
N ARG A 1071 23.49 30.86 -17.91
CA ARG A 1071 24.70 30.18 -17.42
C ARG A 1071 25.81 30.18 -18.46
N GLN A 1072 25.52 29.83 -19.72
CA GLN A 1072 26.54 29.82 -20.77
C GLN A 1072 27.06 31.23 -21.09
N ILE A 1073 26.21 32.25 -21.04
CA ILE A 1073 26.59 33.67 -21.17
C ILE A 1073 27.54 34.05 -20.05
N THR A 1074 27.19 33.71 -18.80
CA THR A 1074 28.03 33.99 -17.63
C THR A 1074 29.38 33.30 -17.73
N GLU A 1075 29.42 32.03 -18.16
CA GLU A 1075 30.66 31.28 -18.37
C GLU A 1075 31.54 31.89 -19.47
N ALA A 1076 30.94 32.31 -20.60
CA ALA A 1076 31.65 32.97 -21.69
C ALA A 1076 32.25 34.31 -21.23
N GLN A 1077 31.48 35.08 -20.45
CA GLN A 1077 31.92 36.34 -19.86
C GLN A 1077 33.09 36.13 -18.89
N GLN A 1078 33.01 35.14 -18.00
CA GLN A 1078 34.08 34.81 -17.06
C GLN A 1078 35.37 34.32 -17.75
N LYS A 1079 35.24 33.62 -18.88
CA LYS A 1079 36.37 33.14 -19.69
C LYS A 1079 36.93 34.19 -20.65
N GLY A 1080 36.28 35.35 -20.78
CA GLY A 1080 36.67 36.41 -21.73
C GLY A 1080 36.47 36.04 -23.21
N ASP A 1081 35.60 35.07 -23.51
CA ASP A 1081 35.31 34.62 -24.88
C ASP A 1081 34.26 35.55 -25.53
N THR A 1082 34.72 36.66 -26.08
CA THR A 1082 33.87 37.73 -26.61
C THR A 1082 33.01 37.31 -27.80
N VAL A 1083 33.53 36.41 -28.66
CA VAL A 1083 32.79 35.89 -29.82
C VAL A 1083 31.64 35.00 -29.38
N ARG A 1084 31.91 34.06 -28.47
CA ARG A 1084 30.87 33.20 -27.92
C ARG A 1084 29.85 33.99 -27.11
N LEU A 1085 30.29 34.99 -26.34
CA LEU A 1085 29.41 35.87 -25.57
C LEU A 1085 28.40 36.58 -26.48
N GLN A 1086 28.88 37.28 -27.51
CA GLN A 1086 28.00 37.98 -28.46
C GLN A 1086 27.02 37.04 -29.18
N SER A 1087 27.48 35.83 -29.54
CA SER A 1087 26.62 34.82 -30.16
C SER A 1087 25.50 34.38 -29.21
N LEU A 1088 25.83 34.04 -27.96
CA LEU A 1088 24.86 33.61 -26.96
C LEU A 1088 23.88 34.72 -26.56
N GLU A 1089 24.35 35.95 -26.44
CA GLU A 1089 23.49 37.12 -26.20
C GLU A 1089 22.52 37.33 -27.36
N GLY A 1090 22.98 37.22 -28.61
CA GLY A 1090 22.12 37.30 -29.79
C GLY A 1090 21.06 36.20 -29.84
N VAL A 1091 21.40 34.97 -29.42
CA VAL A 1091 20.43 33.87 -29.26
C VAL A 1091 19.40 34.22 -28.20
N ARG A 1092 19.83 34.62 -27.00
CA ARG A 1092 18.91 35.01 -25.91
C ARG A 1092 17.97 36.11 -26.36
N ASP A 1093 18.49 37.15 -27.00
CA ASP A 1093 17.69 38.29 -27.46
C ASP A 1093 16.69 37.88 -28.56
N ALA A 1094 17.02 36.88 -29.39
CA ALA A 1094 16.08 36.28 -30.34
C ALA A 1094 14.92 35.56 -29.62
N PHE A 1095 15.20 34.81 -28.54
CA PHE A 1095 14.14 34.23 -27.69
C PHE A 1095 13.32 35.32 -26.97
N LEU A 1096 13.91 36.42 -26.52
CA LEU A 1096 13.14 37.50 -25.90
C LEU A 1096 12.21 38.18 -26.91
N ALA A 1097 12.66 38.38 -28.15
CA ALA A 1097 11.83 38.90 -29.22
C ALA A 1097 10.66 37.96 -29.56
N ASP A 1098 10.90 36.65 -29.55
CA ASP A 1098 9.84 35.67 -29.79
C ASP A 1098 8.85 35.60 -28.62
N GLN A 1099 9.31 35.80 -27.38
CA GLN A 1099 8.41 35.92 -26.22
C GLN A 1099 7.42 37.08 -26.38
N GLU A 1100 7.89 38.24 -26.85
CA GLU A 1100 7.03 39.38 -27.19
C GLU A 1100 6.08 39.05 -28.35
N GLN A 1101 6.55 38.31 -29.36
CA GLN A 1101 5.74 37.88 -30.48
C GLN A 1101 4.61 36.93 -30.05
N ILE A 1102 4.85 36.02 -29.11
CA ILE A 1102 3.81 35.18 -28.50
C ILE A 1102 2.73 36.08 -27.89
N MET A 1103 3.11 37.11 -27.12
CA MET A 1103 2.14 38.03 -26.51
C MET A 1103 1.29 38.75 -27.56
N LYS A 1104 1.87 39.14 -28.70
CA LYS A 1104 1.12 39.76 -29.81
C LYS A 1104 0.09 38.81 -30.41
N VAL A 1105 0.45 37.53 -30.59
CA VAL A 1105 -0.48 36.50 -31.08
C VAL A 1105 -1.63 36.30 -30.08
N VAL A 1106 -1.30 36.22 -28.79
CA VAL A 1106 -2.27 36.09 -27.69
C VAL A 1106 -3.23 37.28 -27.64
N GLN A 1107 -2.72 38.51 -27.72
CA GLN A 1107 -3.54 39.73 -27.74
C GLN A 1107 -4.49 39.76 -28.93
N LYS A 1108 -4.03 39.31 -30.09
CA LYS A 1108 -4.86 39.21 -31.29
C LYS A 1108 -5.98 38.19 -31.11
N ALA A 1109 -5.67 37.01 -30.56
CA ALA A 1109 -6.67 35.99 -30.24
C ALA A 1109 -7.73 36.54 -29.26
N PHE A 1110 -7.31 37.18 -28.18
CA PHE A 1110 -8.24 37.83 -27.26
C PHE A 1110 -9.11 38.90 -27.92
N ALA A 1111 -8.55 39.71 -28.80
CA ALA A 1111 -9.29 40.74 -29.52
C ALA A 1111 -10.33 40.14 -30.48
N GLU A 1112 -10.01 39.02 -31.15
CA GLU A 1112 -10.93 38.26 -31.99
C GLU A 1112 -12.11 37.69 -31.17
N ASP A 1113 -11.86 37.29 -29.92
CA ASP A 1113 -12.86 36.79 -28.97
C ASP A 1113 -13.56 37.92 -28.16
N GLY A 1114 -13.25 39.19 -28.42
CA GLY A 1114 -13.82 40.34 -27.72
C GLY A 1114 -13.37 40.49 -26.25
N ILE A 1115 -12.33 39.78 -25.84
CA ILE A 1115 -11.77 39.78 -24.49
C ILE A 1115 -10.79 40.96 -24.35
N ARG A 1116 -10.96 41.76 -23.29
CA ARG A 1116 -10.06 42.89 -23.03
C ARG A 1116 -8.93 42.46 -22.13
N VAL A 1117 -7.70 42.77 -22.53
CA VAL A 1117 -6.50 42.55 -21.72
C VAL A 1117 -5.75 43.85 -21.48
N ARG A 1118 -5.08 43.95 -20.33
CA ARG A 1118 -4.26 45.11 -19.96
C ARG A 1118 -2.93 44.65 -19.35
N PRO A 1119 -1.83 45.39 -19.56
CA PRO A 1119 -0.57 45.08 -18.88
C PRO A 1119 -0.74 45.08 -17.37
N GLU A 1120 -0.24 44.04 -16.71
CA GLU A 1120 -0.23 43.94 -15.25
C GLU A 1120 1.18 44.15 -14.71
N MET A 1121 1.32 45.11 -13.81
CA MET A 1121 2.61 45.56 -13.29
C MET A 1121 2.83 45.13 -11.83
N ALA A 1122 1.84 44.47 -11.22
CA ALA A 1122 1.92 43.93 -9.87
C ALA A 1122 2.02 42.39 -9.90
N SER A 1123 2.87 41.84 -9.03
CA SER A 1123 2.86 40.39 -8.80
C SER A 1123 1.49 39.92 -8.29
N LYS A 1124 1.13 38.66 -8.54
CA LYS A 1124 -0.12 38.06 -8.01
C LYS A 1124 -0.28 38.27 -6.51
N TYR A 1125 0.82 38.21 -5.74
CA TYR A 1125 0.81 38.48 -4.31
C TYR A 1125 0.34 39.90 -3.99
N LEU A 1126 0.91 40.91 -4.65
CA LEU A 1126 0.53 42.31 -4.43
C LEU A 1126 -0.90 42.58 -4.86
N GLN A 1127 -1.35 42.00 -5.98
CA GLN A 1127 -2.75 42.08 -6.40
C GLN A 1127 -3.69 41.50 -5.33
N ALA A 1128 -3.38 40.31 -4.81
CA ALA A 1128 -4.17 39.66 -3.77
C ALA A 1128 -4.14 40.42 -2.44
N TYR A 1129 -2.99 41.00 -2.08
CA TYR A 1129 -2.86 41.84 -0.89
C TYR A 1129 -3.76 43.08 -1.00
N LYS A 1130 -3.80 43.74 -2.16
CA LYS A 1130 -4.72 44.87 -2.41
C LYS A 1130 -6.19 44.46 -2.30
N ILE A 1131 -6.56 43.30 -2.84
CA ILE A 1131 -7.93 42.77 -2.72
C ILE A 1131 -8.30 42.54 -1.25
N ALA A 1132 -7.38 41.98 -0.45
CA ALA A 1132 -7.65 41.64 0.95
C ALA A 1132 -7.62 42.86 1.90
N TYR A 1133 -6.74 43.84 1.67
CA TYR A 1133 -6.45 44.92 2.62
C TYR A 1133 -6.71 46.35 2.08
N GLY A 1134 -7.01 46.48 0.79
CA GLY A 1134 -7.28 47.75 0.10
C GLY A 1134 -6.03 48.49 -0.40
N ASP A 1135 -6.21 49.36 -1.40
CA ASP A 1135 -5.12 50.13 -2.02
C ASP A 1135 -4.44 51.10 -1.03
N TYR A 1136 -5.22 51.73 -0.15
CA TYR A 1136 -4.70 52.66 0.86
C TYR A 1136 -3.68 52.00 1.80
N ALA A 1137 -3.87 50.73 2.14
CA ALA A 1137 -2.94 49.99 2.98
C ALA A 1137 -1.57 49.82 2.29
N LEU A 1138 -1.56 49.55 0.98
CA LEU A 1138 -0.33 49.41 0.21
C LEU A 1138 0.37 50.75 -0.02
N GLU A 1139 -0.39 51.81 -0.32
CA GLU A 1139 0.17 53.17 -0.49
C GLU A 1139 0.80 53.68 0.80
N LYS A 1140 0.16 53.45 1.95
CA LYS A 1140 0.69 53.80 3.27
C LYS A 1140 1.99 53.06 3.63
N LEU A 1141 2.18 51.83 3.13
CA LEU A 1141 3.42 51.07 3.35
C LEU A 1141 4.59 51.59 2.50
N ARG A 1142 4.28 52.12 1.31
CA ARG A 1142 5.24 52.62 0.32
C ARG A 1142 5.68 54.07 0.58
N GLY A 1143 4.82 54.89 1.17
CA GLY A 1143 5.20 56.17 1.79
C GLY A 1143 6.07 55.96 3.01
#